data_AF-A0A936Y1W4-F1
#
_entry.id   AF-A0A936Y1W4-F1
#
_cell.length_a   1.000
_cell.length_b   1.000
_cell.length_c   1.000
_cell.angle_alpha   90.00
_cell.angle_beta   90.00
_cell.angle_gamma   90.00
#
_symmetry.space_group_name_H-M   'P 1'
#
loop_
_entity.id
_entity.type
_entity.pdbx_description
1 polymer ?
#
loop_
_entity_poly.entity_id
_entity_poly.type
_entity_poly.pdbx_seq_one_letter_code
_entity_poly.pdbx_strand_id
1 'polypeptide(L)'
;MSALIDFTLNGVARQAHEGETIFDAALRHQVDIPHLCHKPGPTGLRPDGNCRACVVEVKGERTLAPSCCRSVAAGMDVQSTSERAVKSQKMVLEMLLSDMPDAGYKWNEHDESLQHGELSDWAERMDVTVRPALQSLRREETKADLSHPAIAVNLDACIQCNRCIRACREEQVNDVIGMRLRGAHSEIAFDLNDKLGDSTCVACGECVQACPTGALMPKTQIGSQIVEKSVDSVCPFCGVGCLLTYKVKNNKIMSVEGRDGPANHGRLCVKGRFGFDYAHSTERLTKPLIRIAGAPKAIPTETHATDWGNTFREATWEEALAFTSNKLVNLRDTHGKKSLAGFGSAKGSNEEAYLFQKLVRTGFGSNNVDHCTRLCHASSVAALLEGVGSGAVSNPVSDVEHAELIVVIGSNPTSNHPVAATWMKNAAKHGTKIVLADPRMTDISKHAWRTLQFKADTDVAMVNALIYTVIEEGLLDADFIANRASNFEALRQCVKAYSPESMAEVCGIPAPTLREVARAFANAKSAMILWGMGVSQHIHGTDNVRALIALCSITGQIGKPGSGLHPLRGQNNVQGASDAGLIPMMFPNYQRVTNTEAHTWFEDFWHTKLDDQPGYTVVEIMHKILADDSDPHKVRGMYIMGENPAMSDPDLNHARHALSSLEHLVVQDIFMTETAWLADVVLPATAWPEKTGTVSNTDRMVQMGRQAIEAPGDAMPDLWIIQQIAARMGLNWNYSGAYNGVAVVYEEMRQAMHAAIGGITWERLERESSVTYPCLNEDEAGQAIVFVDRFPTADGRVQLQATQFIPADESPDEEFPFVLITGRQLEHWHTGSMTRRSEVLDAIESVATVSMNIADMKALGIQSGDSIMVKSRRGRIQIQTRLDNGTPQGTVFIPFAYAEAAANLLTNAALDPFGKIPEFKYCAVAIEASKG
;
A
#
# COMPACT_ATOMS: atom_id res chain seq x y z
N MET A 1 -6.87 -30.44 11.62
CA MET A 1 -6.33 -31.28 10.52
C MET A 1 -7.43 -32.24 10.10
N SER A 2 -7.73 -32.32 8.80
CA SER A 2 -8.70 -33.28 8.26
C SER A 2 -8.18 -34.72 8.37
N ALA A 3 -9.09 -35.70 8.46
CA ALA A 3 -8.71 -37.10 8.49
C ALA A 3 -8.03 -37.52 7.19
N LEU A 4 -7.03 -38.40 7.27
CA LEU A 4 -6.42 -39.02 6.09
C LEU A 4 -7.25 -40.23 5.67
N ILE A 5 -7.45 -40.37 4.36
CA ILE A 5 -8.14 -41.50 3.74
C ILE A 5 -7.22 -42.19 2.74
N ASP A 6 -7.22 -43.52 2.75
CA ASP A 6 -6.42 -44.33 1.83
C ASP A 6 -7.14 -44.51 0.50
N PHE A 7 -6.40 -44.37 -0.60
CA PHE A 7 -6.87 -44.61 -1.96
C PHE A 7 -5.73 -45.13 -2.84
N THR A 8 -6.03 -45.62 -4.04
CA THR A 8 -5.03 -46.09 -5.00
C THR A 8 -4.95 -45.11 -6.16
N LEU A 9 -3.75 -44.63 -6.49
CA LEU A 9 -3.47 -43.80 -7.66
C LEU A 9 -2.42 -44.49 -8.55
N ASN A 10 -2.79 -44.80 -9.79
CA ASN A 10 -1.94 -45.49 -10.75
C ASN A 10 -1.35 -46.82 -10.21
N GLY A 11 -2.17 -47.57 -9.47
CA GLY A 11 -1.77 -48.84 -8.84
C GLY A 11 -0.93 -48.70 -7.57
N VAL A 12 -0.66 -47.48 -7.10
CA VAL A 12 0.11 -47.21 -5.87
C VAL A 12 -0.84 -46.77 -4.76
N ALA A 13 -0.73 -47.37 -3.58
CA ALA A 13 -1.46 -46.93 -2.40
C ALA A 13 -0.97 -45.55 -1.93
N ARG A 14 -1.90 -44.61 -1.75
CA ARG A 14 -1.66 -43.21 -1.40
C ARG A 14 -2.66 -42.76 -0.34
N GLN A 15 -2.37 -41.61 0.27
CA GLN A 15 -3.24 -40.97 1.25
C GLN A 15 -3.71 -39.62 0.74
N ALA A 16 -4.98 -39.30 0.94
CA ALA A 16 -5.58 -38.00 0.68
C ALA A 16 -6.16 -37.40 1.96
N HIS A 17 -6.21 -36.08 2.04
CA HIS A 17 -7.01 -35.40 3.05
C HIS A 17 -8.49 -35.57 2.72
N GLU A 18 -9.34 -35.76 3.73
CA GLU A 18 -10.78 -35.79 3.53
C GLU A 18 -11.25 -34.50 2.84
N GLY A 19 -11.98 -34.66 1.73
CA GLY A 19 -12.43 -33.56 0.87
C GLY A 19 -11.46 -33.13 -0.23
N GLU A 20 -10.18 -33.53 -0.17
CA GLU A 20 -9.15 -33.22 -1.18
C GLU A 20 -9.57 -33.77 -2.55
N THR A 21 -9.37 -32.96 -3.60
CA THR A 21 -9.68 -33.39 -4.96
C THR A 21 -8.66 -34.44 -5.42
N ILE A 22 -9.06 -35.32 -6.35
CA ILE A 22 -8.14 -36.27 -6.97
C ILE A 22 -6.94 -35.52 -7.58
N PHE A 23 -7.17 -34.33 -8.15
CA PHE A 23 -6.12 -33.51 -8.74
C PHE A 23 -5.10 -33.04 -7.69
N ASP A 24 -5.57 -32.44 -6.59
CA ASP A 24 -4.67 -31.92 -5.56
C ASP A 24 -3.90 -33.05 -4.87
N ALA A 25 -4.57 -34.18 -4.62
CA ALA A 25 -3.92 -35.38 -4.09
C ALA A 25 -2.86 -35.91 -5.06
N ALA A 26 -3.15 -35.97 -6.36
CA ALA A 26 -2.19 -36.38 -7.37
C ALA A 26 -0.97 -35.44 -7.41
N LEU A 27 -1.20 -34.12 -7.41
CA LEU A 27 -0.15 -33.10 -7.40
C LEU A 27 0.74 -33.23 -6.15
N ARG A 28 0.16 -33.42 -4.96
CA ARG A 28 0.91 -33.63 -3.71
C ARG A 28 1.75 -34.91 -3.73
N HIS A 29 1.33 -35.92 -4.50
CA HIS A 29 2.09 -37.15 -4.74
C HIS A 29 2.96 -37.09 -6.00
N GLN A 30 3.20 -35.90 -6.56
CA GLN A 30 4.04 -35.66 -7.74
C GLN A 30 3.57 -36.42 -8.99
N VAL A 31 2.25 -36.61 -9.13
CA VAL A 31 1.61 -37.18 -10.31
C VAL A 31 0.94 -36.05 -11.09
N ASP A 32 1.53 -35.73 -12.23
CA ASP A 32 1.01 -34.70 -13.12
C ASP A 32 -0.23 -35.17 -13.88
N ILE A 33 -1.23 -34.29 -13.95
CA ILE A 33 -2.46 -34.48 -14.73
C ILE A 33 -2.66 -33.23 -15.61
N PRO A 34 -2.92 -33.37 -16.92
CA PRO A 34 -3.10 -32.23 -17.82
C PRO A 34 -4.27 -31.34 -17.39
N HIS A 35 -4.07 -30.02 -17.37
CA HIS A 35 -5.07 -29.07 -16.90
C HIS A 35 -4.89 -27.67 -17.51
N LEU A 36 -6.01 -27.02 -17.84
CA LEU A 36 -6.01 -25.68 -18.46
C LEU A 36 -7.03 -24.71 -17.85
N CYS A 37 -8.09 -25.23 -17.22
CA CYS A 37 -9.09 -24.40 -16.53
C CYS A 37 -8.91 -24.36 -15.02
N HIS A 38 -7.95 -25.09 -14.45
CA HIS A 38 -7.71 -25.13 -13.02
C HIS A 38 -6.34 -24.55 -12.73
N LYS A 39 -6.24 -23.61 -11.79
CA LYS A 39 -4.96 -23.09 -11.30
C LYS A 39 -4.82 -23.62 -9.86
N PRO A 40 -3.96 -24.60 -9.60
CA PRO A 40 -3.83 -25.18 -8.27
C PRO A 40 -3.02 -24.30 -7.32
N GLY A 41 -2.98 -24.69 -6.04
CA GLY A 41 -2.17 -24.06 -5.00
C GLY A 41 -2.91 -23.07 -4.09
N PRO A 42 -2.23 -22.50 -3.08
CA PRO A 42 -2.84 -21.60 -2.09
C PRO A 42 -3.43 -20.32 -2.71
N THR A 43 -2.89 -19.90 -3.85
CA THR A 43 -3.33 -18.74 -4.66
C THR A 43 -4.11 -19.19 -5.90
N GLY A 44 -4.61 -20.42 -5.86
CA GLY A 44 -5.32 -21.08 -6.94
C GLY A 44 -6.75 -20.58 -7.13
N LEU A 45 -7.38 -21.02 -8.22
CA LEU A 45 -8.78 -20.70 -8.53
C LEU A 45 -9.67 -21.92 -8.30
N ARG A 46 -10.86 -21.69 -7.72
CA ARG A 46 -11.90 -22.71 -7.55
C ARG A 46 -12.10 -23.50 -8.85
N PRO A 47 -12.02 -24.83 -8.85
CA PRO A 47 -12.14 -25.63 -10.07
C PRO A 47 -13.59 -25.69 -10.59
N ASP A 48 -13.74 -25.53 -11.92
CA ASP A 48 -15.04 -25.66 -12.61
C ASP A 48 -15.14 -26.92 -13.49
N GLY A 49 -14.03 -27.64 -13.70
CA GLY A 49 -13.99 -28.81 -14.58
C GLY A 49 -14.29 -28.49 -16.05
N ASN A 50 -14.16 -27.23 -16.46
CA ASN A 50 -14.58 -26.72 -17.76
C ASN A 50 -13.77 -27.29 -18.94
N CYS A 51 -12.43 -27.30 -18.86
CA CYS A 51 -11.57 -27.73 -19.98
C CYS A 51 -11.66 -29.23 -20.30
N ARG A 52 -12.06 -30.08 -19.34
CA ARG A 52 -12.02 -31.56 -19.44
C ARG A 52 -10.65 -32.17 -19.75
N ALA A 53 -9.57 -31.40 -19.73
CA ALA A 53 -8.21 -31.94 -19.89
C ALA A 53 -7.82 -32.86 -18.72
N CYS A 54 -8.30 -32.60 -17.50
CA CYS A 54 -7.88 -33.34 -16.30
C CYS A 54 -8.67 -34.63 -16.00
N VAL A 55 -9.29 -35.24 -17.01
CA VAL A 55 -10.14 -36.42 -16.81
C VAL A 55 -9.31 -37.66 -16.46
N VAL A 56 -9.77 -38.44 -15.48
CA VAL A 56 -9.15 -39.69 -15.02
C VAL A 56 -10.16 -40.82 -15.02
N GLU A 57 -9.68 -42.06 -15.03
CA GLU A 57 -10.54 -43.23 -14.89
C GLU A 57 -10.63 -43.65 -13.42
N VAL A 58 -11.86 -43.84 -12.92
CA VAL A 58 -12.11 -44.35 -11.57
C VAL A 58 -12.74 -45.74 -11.71
N LYS A 59 -12.15 -46.73 -11.05
CA LYS A 59 -12.60 -48.12 -11.16
C LYS A 59 -14.05 -48.27 -10.74
N GLY A 60 -14.84 -48.92 -11.60
CA GLY A 60 -16.28 -49.13 -11.38
C GLY A 60 -17.16 -47.99 -11.90
N GLU A 61 -16.58 -46.85 -12.31
CA GLU A 61 -17.34 -45.75 -12.92
C GLU A 61 -17.43 -45.89 -14.44
N ARG A 62 -18.61 -45.62 -15.00
CA ARG A 62 -18.83 -45.69 -16.45
C ARG A 62 -18.15 -44.54 -17.21
N THR A 63 -18.05 -43.36 -16.61
CA THR A 63 -17.55 -42.13 -17.25
C THR A 63 -16.21 -41.73 -16.66
N LEU A 64 -15.37 -41.07 -17.45
CA LEU A 64 -14.15 -40.45 -16.90
C LEU A 64 -14.54 -39.28 -16.00
N ALA A 65 -13.86 -39.16 -14.87
CA ALA A 65 -14.13 -38.13 -13.87
C ALA A 65 -13.15 -36.96 -14.03
N PRO A 66 -13.61 -35.69 -13.99
CA PRO A 66 -12.70 -34.55 -13.92
C PRO A 66 -12.01 -34.54 -12.55
N SER A 67 -10.71 -34.81 -12.50
CA SER A 67 -9.97 -34.94 -11.23
C SER A 67 -10.03 -33.69 -10.35
N CYS A 68 -10.08 -32.50 -10.96
CA CYS A 68 -10.15 -31.22 -10.23
C CYS A 68 -11.49 -30.97 -9.53
N CYS A 69 -12.56 -31.71 -9.84
CA CYS A 69 -13.88 -31.51 -9.22
C CYS A 69 -14.38 -32.76 -8.49
N ARG A 70 -13.53 -33.80 -8.38
CA ARG A 70 -13.89 -35.07 -7.75
C ARG A 70 -13.03 -35.25 -6.51
N SER A 71 -13.64 -35.23 -5.33
CA SER A 71 -12.94 -35.56 -4.08
C SER A 71 -12.57 -37.04 -4.03
N VAL A 72 -11.43 -37.33 -3.40
CA VAL A 72 -11.01 -38.70 -3.10
C VAL A 72 -11.98 -39.32 -2.10
N ALA A 73 -12.26 -40.62 -2.26
CA ALA A 73 -12.99 -41.42 -1.28
C ALA A 73 -12.14 -42.61 -0.82
N ALA A 74 -12.39 -43.09 0.39
CA ALA A 74 -11.68 -44.25 0.93
C ALA A 74 -11.84 -45.47 0.01
N GLY A 75 -10.73 -46.12 -0.34
CA GLY A 75 -10.69 -47.27 -1.23
C GLY A 75 -10.92 -46.95 -2.71
N MET A 76 -10.98 -45.67 -3.10
CA MET A 76 -11.08 -45.26 -4.50
C MET A 76 -9.84 -45.72 -5.28
N ASP A 77 -10.03 -46.30 -6.47
CA ASP A 77 -8.95 -46.74 -7.36
C ASP A 77 -8.97 -45.88 -8.63
N VAL A 78 -7.98 -45.00 -8.75
CA VAL A 78 -7.87 -43.97 -9.77
C VAL A 78 -6.70 -44.29 -10.70
N GLN A 79 -6.95 -44.21 -12.01
CA GLN A 79 -5.95 -44.35 -13.05
C GLN A 79 -5.93 -43.07 -13.90
N SER A 80 -4.91 -42.22 -13.70
CA SER A 80 -4.69 -41.03 -14.51
C SER A 80 -4.01 -41.35 -15.85
N THR A 81 -3.33 -42.49 -15.93
CA THR A 81 -2.56 -42.95 -17.10
C THR A 81 -3.22 -44.11 -17.85
N SER A 82 -4.52 -44.37 -17.62
CA SER A 82 -5.23 -45.41 -18.39
C SER A 82 -5.32 -45.04 -19.86
N GLU A 83 -5.33 -46.03 -20.76
CA GLU A 83 -5.43 -45.79 -22.21
C GLU A 83 -6.65 -44.92 -22.54
N ARG A 84 -7.77 -45.19 -21.87
CA ARG A 84 -9.01 -44.45 -22.04
C ARG A 84 -8.90 -43.00 -21.56
N ALA A 85 -8.30 -42.76 -20.40
CA ALA A 85 -8.08 -41.42 -19.88
C ALA A 85 -7.14 -40.63 -20.80
N VAL A 86 -5.96 -41.17 -21.10
CA VAL A 86 -4.94 -40.53 -21.96
C VAL A 86 -5.49 -40.20 -23.34
N LYS A 87 -6.25 -41.11 -23.97
CA LYS A 87 -6.89 -40.85 -25.26
C LYS A 87 -7.85 -39.66 -25.22
N SER A 88 -8.64 -39.54 -24.14
CA SER A 88 -9.55 -38.41 -23.96
C SER A 88 -8.80 -37.11 -23.69
N GLN A 89 -7.75 -37.15 -22.88
CA GLN A 89 -6.90 -36.00 -22.56
C GLN A 89 -6.22 -35.45 -23.83
N LYS A 90 -5.57 -36.32 -24.63
CA LYS A 90 -4.95 -35.95 -25.90
C LYS A 90 -5.95 -35.36 -26.90
N MET A 91 -7.15 -35.95 -27.03
CA MET A 91 -8.20 -35.43 -27.91
C MET A 91 -8.64 -34.01 -27.52
N VAL A 92 -8.81 -33.74 -26.23
CA VAL A 92 -9.16 -32.39 -25.74
C VAL A 92 -8.07 -31.38 -26.09
N LEU A 93 -6.80 -31.72 -25.82
CA LEU A 93 -5.67 -30.84 -26.15
C LEU A 93 -5.59 -30.58 -27.65
N GLU A 94 -5.79 -31.61 -28.49
CA GLU A 94 -5.76 -31.48 -29.94
C GLU A 94 -6.87 -30.56 -30.47
N MET A 95 -8.10 -30.70 -29.97
CA MET A 95 -9.21 -29.83 -30.35
C MET A 95 -8.94 -28.37 -29.97
N LEU A 96 -8.45 -28.13 -28.75
CA LEU A 96 -8.11 -26.77 -28.31
C LEU A 96 -6.97 -26.17 -29.13
N LEU A 97 -5.93 -26.96 -29.42
CA LEU A 97 -4.79 -26.52 -30.21
C LEU A 97 -5.18 -26.24 -31.67
N SER A 98 -6.12 -26.98 -32.24
CA SER A 98 -6.62 -26.74 -33.60
C SER A 98 -7.32 -25.39 -33.78
N ASP A 99 -7.85 -24.83 -32.69
CA ASP A 99 -8.56 -23.55 -32.66
C ASP A 99 -7.65 -22.35 -32.33
N MET A 100 -6.35 -22.59 -32.07
CA MET A 100 -5.36 -21.54 -31.83
C MET A 100 -4.87 -20.89 -33.13
N PRO A 101 -4.51 -19.59 -33.09
CA PRO A 101 -3.87 -18.91 -34.21
C PRO A 101 -2.51 -19.54 -34.53
N ASP A 102 -1.97 -19.30 -35.74
CA ASP A 102 -0.66 -19.86 -36.12
C ASP A 102 0.49 -19.26 -35.29
N ALA A 103 0.39 -17.97 -34.97
CA ALA A 103 1.28 -17.30 -34.03
C ALA A 103 0.50 -17.02 -32.74
N GLY A 104 1.03 -17.50 -31.62
CA GLY A 104 0.39 -17.29 -30.32
C GLY A 104 0.75 -15.95 -29.68
N TYR A 105 0.35 -15.77 -28.42
CA TYR A 105 0.61 -14.54 -27.65
C TYR A 105 1.34 -14.79 -26.32
N LYS A 106 1.50 -16.06 -25.92
CA LYS A 106 2.14 -16.45 -24.66
C LYS A 106 3.20 -17.52 -24.91
N TRP A 107 4.45 -17.11 -24.87
CA TRP A 107 5.58 -17.99 -25.09
C TRP A 107 5.99 -18.69 -23.80
N ASN A 108 6.38 -19.95 -23.89
CA ASN A 108 6.92 -20.64 -22.72
C ASN A 108 8.32 -20.11 -22.39
N GLU A 109 8.59 -19.95 -21.09
CA GLU A 109 9.85 -19.36 -20.59
C GLU A 109 11.09 -20.21 -20.96
N HIS A 110 10.90 -21.43 -21.45
CA HIS A 110 11.96 -22.38 -21.77
C HIS A 110 12.08 -22.74 -23.26
N ASP A 111 11.05 -22.45 -24.07
CA ASP A 111 11.05 -22.75 -25.50
C ASP A 111 10.17 -21.75 -26.28
N GLU A 112 10.79 -20.95 -27.15
CA GLU A 112 10.09 -19.93 -27.94
C GLU A 112 9.27 -20.50 -29.11
N SER A 113 9.44 -21.78 -29.44
CA SER A 113 8.62 -22.45 -30.44
C SER A 113 7.21 -22.76 -29.91
N LEU A 114 7.01 -22.73 -28.59
CA LEU A 114 5.74 -22.98 -27.92
C LEU A 114 5.05 -21.66 -27.56
N GLN A 115 4.04 -21.28 -28.33
CA GLN A 115 3.49 -19.91 -28.32
C GLN A 115 2.07 -19.81 -27.72
N HIS A 116 1.49 -20.90 -27.25
CA HIS A 116 0.14 -20.95 -26.66
C HIS A 116 0.16 -21.26 -25.15
N GLY A 117 1.25 -20.90 -24.47
CA GLY A 117 1.43 -21.04 -23.02
C GLY A 117 1.23 -22.48 -22.53
N GLU A 118 0.42 -22.61 -21.46
CA GLU A 118 0.13 -23.91 -20.82
C GLU A 118 -0.47 -24.93 -21.80
N LEU A 119 -1.17 -24.49 -22.86
CA LEU A 119 -1.73 -25.40 -23.87
C LEU A 119 -0.63 -26.04 -24.72
N SER A 120 0.35 -25.26 -25.17
CA SER A 120 1.51 -25.78 -25.91
C SER A 120 2.37 -26.67 -25.03
N ASP A 121 2.58 -26.30 -23.75
CA ASP A 121 3.32 -27.13 -22.79
C ASP A 121 2.69 -28.52 -22.64
N TRP A 122 1.37 -28.58 -22.45
CA TRP A 122 0.69 -29.86 -22.30
C TRP A 122 0.65 -30.66 -23.60
N ALA A 123 0.47 -30.00 -24.74
CA ALA A 123 0.50 -30.66 -26.04
C ALA A 123 1.86 -31.31 -26.32
N GLU A 124 2.95 -30.62 -26.01
CA GLU A 124 4.31 -31.14 -26.15
C GLU A 124 4.56 -32.34 -25.20
N ARG A 125 4.30 -32.16 -23.90
CA ARG A 125 4.49 -33.22 -22.88
C ARG A 125 3.70 -34.49 -23.19
N MET A 126 2.55 -34.34 -23.85
CA MET A 126 1.67 -35.45 -24.21
C MET A 126 1.82 -35.91 -25.66
N ASP A 127 2.77 -35.38 -26.44
CA ASP A 127 2.97 -35.71 -27.85
C ASP A 127 1.66 -35.62 -28.64
N VAL A 128 1.08 -34.41 -28.68
CA VAL A 128 -0.17 -34.08 -29.37
C VAL A 128 0.13 -33.14 -30.54
N THR A 129 -0.32 -33.55 -31.73
CA THR A 129 -0.27 -32.74 -32.96
C THR A 129 -1.65 -32.65 -33.57
N VAL A 130 -1.97 -31.52 -34.21
CA VAL A 130 -3.29 -31.29 -34.82
C VAL A 130 -3.39 -32.02 -36.14
N ARG A 131 -4.40 -32.90 -36.28
CA ARG A 131 -4.70 -33.54 -37.56
C ARG A 131 -5.28 -32.54 -38.59
N PRO A 132 -5.00 -32.70 -39.90
CA PRO A 132 -5.49 -31.79 -40.95
C PRO A 132 -7.01 -31.54 -40.95
N ALA A 133 -7.80 -32.56 -40.60
CA ALA A 133 -9.25 -32.45 -40.54
C ALA A 133 -9.76 -31.50 -39.44
N LEU A 134 -9.06 -31.39 -38.30
CA LEU A 134 -9.40 -30.43 -37.25
C LEU A 134 -8.86 -29.05 -37.59
N GLN A 135 -7.66 -28.98 -38.18
CA GLN A 135 -7.07 -27.73 -38.68
C GLN A 135 -8.00 -27.00 -39.65
N SER A 136 -8.71 -27.72 -40.52
CA SER A 136 -9.67 -27.12 -41.47
C SER A 136 -10.94 -26.56 -40.82
N LEU A 137 -11.18 -26.84 -39.54
CA LEU A 137 -12.33 -26.38 -38.76
C LEU A 137 -11.99 -25.22 -37.81
N ARG A 138 -10.77 -24.68 -37.89
CA ARG A 138 -10.33 -23.53 -37.10
C ARG A 138 -11.30 -22.36 -37.24
N ARG A 139 -11.60 -21.68 -36.12
CA ARG A 139 -12.40 -20.46 -36.13
C ARG A 139 -11.72 -19.30 -36.89
N GLU A 140 -12.52 -18.32 -37.29
CA GLU A 140 -11.99 -17.06 -37.80
C GLU A 140 -11.26 -16.27 -36.70
N GLU A 141 -10.15 -15.63 -37.06
CA GLU A 141 -9.40 -14.78 -36.16
C GLU A 141 -10.22 -13.56 -35.74
N THR A 142 -10.25 -13.28 -34.44
CA THR A 142 -10.90 -12.10 -33.89
C THR A 142 -9.92 -10.93 -33.82
N LYS A 143 -10.39 -9.72 -34.10
CA LYS A 143 -9.57 -8.51 -33.95
C LYS A 143 -9.19 -8.28 -32.47
N ALA A 144 -7.90 -8.05 -32.22
CA ALA A 144 -7.41 -7.67 -30.90
C ALA A 144 -8.02 -6.36 -30.38
N ASP A 145 -8.33 -6.31 -29.09
CA ASP A 145 -8.65 -5.09 -28.37
C ASP A 145 -7.42 -4.58 -27.61
N LEU A 146 -6.91 -3.45 -28.08
CA LEU A 146 -5.73 -2.75 -27.55
C LEU A 146 -6.12 -1.39 -26.94
N SER A 147 -7.39 -1.19 -26.56
CA SER A 147 -7.86 0.05 -25.91
C SER A 147 -7.19 0.31 -24.56
N HIS A 148 -7.00 -0.74 -23.75
CA HIS A 148 -6.50 -0.60 -22.38
C HIS A 148 -4.97 -0.37 -22.35
N PRO A 149 -4.42 0.61 -21.60
CA PRO A 149 -2.97 0.90 -21.61
C PRO A 149 -2.07 -0.26 -21.16
N ALA A 150 -2.51 -1.04 -20.16
CA ALA A 150 -1.72 -2.15 -19.60
C ALA A 150 -1.93 -3.52 -20.27
N ILE A 151 -3.11 -3.81 -20.81
CA ILE A 151 -3.57 -5.17 -21.13
C ILE A 151 -3.98 -5.24 -22.60
N ALA A 152 -3.50 -6.27 -23.30
CA ALA A 152 -3.96 -6.65 -24.62
C ALA A 152 -4.96 -7.80 -24.52
N VAL A 153 -6.02 -7.72 -25.31
CA VAL A 153 -7.08 -8.73 -25.38
C VAL A 153 -7.07 -9.36 -26.77
N ASN A 154 -6.65 -10.63 -26.85
CA ASN A 154 -6.51 -11.41 -28.08
C ASN A 154 -7.41 -12.65 -27.98
N LEU A 155 -8.72 -12.49 -28.22
CA LEU A 155 -9.71 -13.55 -27.99
C LEU A 155 -9.61 -14.72 -28.99
N ASP A 156 -8.86 -14.56 -30.07
CA ASP A 156 -8.47 -15.61 -31.02
C ASP A 156 -7.59 -16.67 -30.37
N ALA A 157 -6.93 -16.38 -29.25
CA ALA A 157 -6.24 -17.36 -28.39
C ALA A 157 -7.07 -17.82 -27.17
N CYS A 158 -8.35 -17.45 -27.06
CA CYS A 158 -9.19 -17.81 -25.91
C CYS A 158 -9.70 -19.26 -25.99
N ILE A 159 -9.43 -20.05 -24.96
CA ILE A 159 -9.96 -21.41 -24.78
C ILE A 159 -11.22 -21.47 -23.89
N GLN A 160 -11.84 -20.31 -23.62
CA GLN A 160 -13.07 -20.18 -22.82
C GLN A 160 -13.01 -20.89 -21.45
N CYS A 161 -11.83 -20.95 -20.83
CA CYS A 161 -11.60 -21.73 -19.61
C CYS A 161 -12.20 -21.10 -18.32
N ASN A 162 -12.73 -19.88 -18.41
CA ASN A 162 -13.27 -19.07 -17.30
C ASN A 162 -12.28 -18.73 -16.17
N ARG A 163 -10.97 -18.92 -16.36
CA ARG A 163 -9.98 -18.50 -15.34
C ARG A 163 -9.99 -16.99 -15.15
N CYS A 164 -10.07 -16.21 -16.24
CA CYS A 164 -10.17 -14.75 -16.18
C CYS A 164 -11.42 -14.25 -15.45
N ILE A 165 -12.58 -14.90 -15.67
CA ILE A 165 -13.84 -14.59 -14.99
C ILE A 165 -13.69 -14.84 -13.48
N ARG A 166 -13.22 -16.03 -13.08
CA ARG A 166 -13.02 -16.37 -11.65
C ARG A 166 -12.01 -15.44 -10.97
N ALA A 167 -10.90 -15.13 -11.65
CA ALA A 167 -9.93 -14.14 -11.17
C ALA A 167 -10.55 -12.74 -10.95
N CYS A 168 -11.40 -12.27 -11.86
CA CYS A 168 -12.01 -10.95 -11.72
C CYS A 168 -13.17 -10.92 -10.71
N ARG A 169 -14.00 -11.96 -10.70
CA ARG A 169 -15.27 -12.02 -9.96
C ARG A 169 -15.14 -12.63 -8.57
N GLU A 170 -14.37 -13.70 -8.43
CA GLU A 170 -14.26 -14.45 -7.18
C GLU A 170 -13.05 -13.99 -6.39
N GLU A 171 -11.90 -13.81 -7.05
CA GLU A 171 -10.65 -13.47 -6.38
C GLU A 171 -10.54 -11.97 -6.08
N GLN A 172 -10.76 -11.11 -7.08
CA GLN A 172 -10.67 -9.65 -6.90
C GLN A 172 -12.02 -8.99 -6.59
N VAL A 173 -13.14 -9.66 -6.86
CA VAL A 173 -14.51 -9.13 -6.65
C VAL A 173 -14.72 -7.78 -7.33
N ASN A 174 -14.21 -7.61 -8.55
CA ASN A 174 -14.47 -6.44 -9.39
C ASN A 174 -15.64 -6.68 -10.37
N ASP A 175 -15.88 -7.94 -10.74
CA ASP A 175 -17.02 -8.38 -11.57
C ASP A 175 -17.14 -7.73 -12.97
N VAL A 176 -15.99 -7.39 -13.57
CA VAL A 176 -15.90 -6.75 -14.89
C VAL A 176 -16.01 -7.76 -16.04
N ILE A 177 -15.55 -8.99 -15.84
CA ILE A 177 -15.43 -9.99 -16.92
C ILE A 177 -16.57 -11.01 -16.84
N GLY A 178 -17.28 -11.19 -17.96
CA GLY A 178 -18.34 -12.18 -18.13
C GLY A 178 -18.17 -13.06 -19.37
N MET A 179 -19.16 -13.92 -19.60
CA MET A 179 -19.31 -14.72 -20.82
C MET A 179 -20.62 -14.32 -21.49
N ARG A 180 -20.60 -14.03 -22.79
CA ARG A 180 -21.81 -13.75 -23.58
C ARG A 180 -22.03 -14.81 -24.66
N LEU A 181 -23.23 -14.82 -25.24
CA LEU A 181 -23.69 -15.78 -26.25
C LEU A 181 -23.68 -17.23 -25.72
N ARG A 182 -23.81 -18.22 -26.62
CA ARG A 182 -23.89 -19.66 -26.26
C ARG A 182 -23.28 -20.55 -27.34
N GLY A 183 -22.81 -21.73 -26.94
CA GLY A 183 -22.25 -22.73 -27.85
C GLY A 183 -20.96 -22.25 -28.49
N ALA A 184 -20.79 -22.49 -29.79
CA ALA A 184 -19.60 -22.09 -30.55
C ALA A 184 -19.39 -20.56 -30.63
N HIS A 185 -20.44 -19.76 -30.35
CA HIS A 185 -20.35 -18.30 -30.35
C HIS A 185 -20.02 -17.71 -28.98
N SER A 186 -19.77 -18.54 -27.96
CA SER A 186 -19.50 -18.05 -26.60
C SER A 186 -18.20 -17.25 -26.59
N GLU A 187 -18.20 -16.09 -25.94
CA GLU A 187 -16.99 -15.27 -25.83
C GLU A 187 -16.93 -14.46 -24.54
N ILE A 188 -15.71 -14.09 -24.18
CA ILE A 188 -15.45 -13.22 -23.05
C ILE A 188 -15.95 -11.81 -23.40
N ALA A 189 -16.64 -11.18 -22.46
CA ALA A 189 -17.10 -9.81 -22.56
C ALA A 189 -16.71 -9.01 -21.31
N PHE A 190 -16.52 -7.70 -21.46
CA PHE A 190 -16.25 -6.76 -20.37
C PHE A 190 -17.47 -5.87 -20.17
N ASP A 191 -17.95 -5.73 -18.93
CA ASP A 191 -19.18 -5.00 -18.59
C ASP A 191 -20.35 -5.26 -19.58
N LEU A 192 -20.73 -4.26 -20.37
CA LEU A 192 -21.79 -4.34 -21.37
C LEU A 192 -21.24 -4.64 -22.78
N ASN A 193 -20.22 -5.49 -22.85
CA ASN A 193 -19.43 -5.77 -24.05
C ASN A 193 -18.68 -4.53 -24.56
N ASP A 194 -18.21 -3.71 -23.63
CA ASP A 194 -17.31 -2.61 -23.92
C ASP A 194 -15.92 -3.16 -24.25
N LYS A 195 -15.09 -2.32 -24.87
CA LYS A 195 -13.65 -2.61 -24.92
C LYS A 195 -13.07 -2.52 -23.52
N LEU A 196 -11.99 -3.25 -23.24
CA LEU A 196 -11.42 -3.32 -21.91
C LEU A 196 -11.02 -1.93 -21.36
N GLY A 197 -10.47 -1.05 -22.20
CA GLY A 197 -10.09 0.31 -21.82
C GLY A 197 -11.25 1.24 -21.54
N ASP A 198 -12.46 0.92 -22.03
CA ASP A 198 -13.68 1.70 -21.81
C ASP A 198 -14.56 1.09 -20.70
N SER A 199 -14.15 -0.06 -20.14
CA SER A 199 -14.84 -0.77 -19.06
C SER A 199 -14.44 -0.26 -17.67
N THR A 200 -15.10 -0.78 -16.63
CA THR A 200 -14.81 -0.55 -15.21
C THR A 200 -13.59 -1.32 -14.70
N CYS A 201 -12.76 -1.86 -15.60
CA CYS A 201 -11.51 -2.53 -15.27
C CYS A 201 -10.53 -1.60 -14.52
N VAL A 202 -10.15 -2.00 -13.31
CA VAL A 202 -9.17 -1.29 -12.48
C VAL A 202 -7.71 -1.72 -12.72
N ALA A 203 -7.44 -2.40 -13.84
CA ALA A 203 -6.10 -2.81 -14.26
C ALA A 203 -5.29 -3.63 -13.23
N CYS A 204 -5.92 -4.44 -12.36
CA CYS A 204 -5.20 -5.26 -11.37
C CYS A 204 -4.31 -6.37 -11.99
N GLY A 205 -4.63 -6.81 -13.21
CA GLY A 205 -3.91 -7.86 -13.92
C GLY A 205 -4.12 -9.28 -13.39
N GLU A 206 -5.07 -9.53 -12.48
CA GLU A 206 -5.35 -10.89 -11.99
C GLU A 206 -5.84 -11.82 -13.10
N CYS A 207 -6.65 -11.29 -14.03
CA CYS A 207 -7.13 -12.03 -15.19
C CYS A 207 -5.99 -12.43 -16.15
N VAL A 208 -4.96 -11.59 -16.25
CA VAL A 208 -3.76 -11.82 -17.05
C VAL A 208 -2.88 -12.87 -16.39
N GLN A 209 -2.62 -12.74 -15.09
CA GLN A 209 -1.90 -13.75 -14.29
C GLN A 209 -2.59 -15.13 -14.35
N ALA A 210 -3.92 -15.17 -14.50
CA ALA A 210 -4.69 -16.40 -14.60
C ALA A 210 -4.81 -16.97 -16.02
N CYS A 211 -4.49 -16.21 -17.06
CA CYS A 211 -4.71 -16.62 -18.45
C CYS A 211 -3.68 -17.68 -18.91
N PRO A 212 -4.11 -18.88 -19.31
CA PRO A 212 -3.18 -19.95 -19.69
C PRO A 212 -2.56 -19.78 -21.08
N THR A 213 -3.25 -19.13 -22.01
CA THR A 213 -2.92 -19.13 -23.45
C THR A 213 -2.50 -17.77 -24.01
N GLY A 214 -2.57 -16.71 -23.20
CA GLY A 214 -2.26 -15.36 -23.64
C GLY A 214 -3.41 -14.59 -24.29
N ALA A 215 -4.64 -15.07 -24.16
CA ALA A 215 -5.81 -14.31 -24.61
C ALA A 215 -5.99 -12.97 -23.86
N LEU A 216 -5.49 -12.91 -22.62
CA LEU A 216 -5.30 -11.67 -21.87
C LEU A 216 -3.84 -11.61 -21.46
N MET A 217 -3.10 -10.60 -21.91
CA MET A 217 -1.65 -10.45 -21.68
C MET A 217 -1.27 -9.02 -21.34
N PRO A 218 -0.16 -8.80 -20.61
CA PRO A 218 0.44 -7.47 -20.52
C PRO A 218 0.87 -7.03 -21.92
N LYS A 219 0.55 -5.81 -22.33
CA LYS A 219 0.95 -5.28 -23.65
C LYS A 219 2.46 -5.32 -23.87
N THR A 220 3.23 -5.12 -22.80
CA THR A 220 4.71 -5.12 -22.81
C THR A 220 5.32 -6.52 -22.98
N GLN A 221 4.53 -7.59 -22.94
CA GLN A 221 4.99 -8.99 -22.97
C GLN A 221 4.46 -9.79 -24.16
N ILE A 222 3.91 -9.13 -25.17
CA ILE A 222 3.57 -9.79 -26.42
C ILE A 222 4.88 -10.15 -27.12
N GLY A 223 5.21 -11.45 -27.15
CA GLY A 223 6.47 -11.98 -27.68
C GLY A 223 7.20 -12.88 -26.67
N SER A 224 8.50 -13.15 -26.94
CA SER A 224 9.33 -14.00 -26.08
C SER A 224 9.33 -13.54 -24.62
N GLN A 225 8.99 -14.47 -23.74
CA GLN A 225 8.96 -14.30 -22.29
C GLN A 225 10.18 -14.92 -21.60
N ILE A 226 11.18 -15.35 -22.38
CA ILE A 226 12.43 -15.87 -21.83
C ILE A 226 13.19 -14.74 -21.13
N VAL A 227 13.41 -14.91 -19.84
CA VAL A 227 14.14 -14.00 -18.96
C VAL A 227 15.45 -14.61 -18.47
N GLU A 228 16.40 -13.76 -18.10
CA GLU A 228 17.72 -14.18 -17.60
C GLU A 228 17.66 -14.60 -16.13
N LYS A 229 16.82 -13.93 -15.34
CA LYS A 229 16.63 -14.24 -13.93
C LYS A 229 15.24 -13.83 -13.43
N SER A 230 14.79 -14.54 -12.40
CA SER A 230 13.62 -14.20 -11.59
C SER A 230 14.07 -13.83 -10.19
N VAL A 231 13.57 -12.73 -9.63
CA VAL A 231 14.00 -12.22 -8.31
C VAL A 231 12.79 -11.95 -7.42
N ASP A 232 12.72 -12.67 -6.31
CA ASP A 232 11.68 -12.53 -5.29
C ASP A 232 11.93 -11.31 -4.39
N SER A 233 10.91 -10.47 -4.25
CA SER A 233 10.96 -9.22 -3.50
C SER A 233 9.58 -8.82 -2.96
N VAL A 234 9.44 -7.56 -2.57
CA VAL A 234 8.21 -6.96 -2.01
C VAL A 234 7.92 -5.63 -2.70
N CYS A 235 6.63 -5.29 -2.83
CA CYS A 235 6.15 -4.08 -3.48
C CYS A 235 6.52 -2.79 -2.70
N PRO A 236 7.11 -1.76 -3.35
CA PRO A 236 7.54 -0.53 -2.69
C PRO A 236 6.46 0.57 -2.59
N PHE A 237 5.21 0.27 -2.92
CA PHE A 237 4.15 1.29 -2.97
C PHE A 237 3.39 1.43 -1.64
N CYS A 238 2.17 0.89 -1.53
CA CYS A 238 1.34 1.05 -0.33
C CYS A 238 1.83 0.17 0.82
N GLY A 239 1.42 0.49 2.05
CA GLY A 239 1.74 -0.25 3.28
C GLY A 239 1.23 -1.68 3.37
N VAL A 240 0.59 -2.26 2.35
CA VAL A 240 0.11 -3.65 2.38
C VAL A 240 1.28 -4.65 2.40
N GLY A 241 2.38 -4.40 1.67
CA GLY A 241 3.51 -5.33 1.64
C GLY A 241 3.26 -6.57 0.77
N CYS A 242 2.74 -6.38 -0.44
CA CYS A 242 2.50 -7.49 -1.36
C CYS A 242 3.82 -8.11 -1.82
N LEU A 243 3.97 -9.43 -1.68
CA LEU A 243 5.12 -10.16 -2.20
C LEU A 243 4.99 -10.35 -3.71
N LEU A 244 6.11 -10.22 -4.41
CA LEU A 244 6.17 -10.28 -5.86
C LEU A 244 7.46 -10.92 -6.36
N THR A 245 7.49 -11.27 -7.64
CA THR A 245 8.67 -11.75 -8.35
C THR A 245 8.89 -10.89 -9.58
N TYR A 246 10.08 -10.29 -9.69
CA TYR A 246 10.53 -9.57 -10.89
C TYR A 246 11.06 -10.56 -11.92
N LYS A 247 10.63 -10.45 -13.18
CA LYS A 247 11.22 -11.18 -14.31
C LYS A 247 12.14 -10.22 -15.08
N VAL A 248 13.43 -10.53 -15.16
CA VAL A 248 14.47 -9.58 -15.60
C VAL A 248 15.22 -10.10 -16.83
N LYS A 249 15.42 -9.21 -17.82
CA LYS A 249 16.24 -9.47 -19.02
C LYS A 249 16.98 -8.19 -19.41
N ASN A 250 18.25 -8.27 -19.78
CA ASN A 250 19.08 -7.12 -20.15
C ASN A 250 19.04 -5.98 -19.11
N ASN A 251 19.10 -6.34 -17.82
CA ASN A 251 18.95 -5.41 -16.70
C ASN A 251 17.63 -4.59 -16.71
N LYS A 252 16.57 -5.11 -17.35
CA LYS A 252 15.23 -4.51 -17.37
C LYS A 252 14.19 -5.43 -16.78
N ILE A 253 13.27 -4.86 -16.01
CA ILE A 253 12.10 -5.58 -15.51
C ILE A 253 11.10 -5.72 -16.66
N MET A 254 10.93 -6.95 -17.15
CA MET A 254 10.00 -7.27 -18.25
C MET A 254 8.58 -7.47 -17.73
N SER A 255 8.45 -8.08 -16.54
CA SER A 255 7.16 -8.39 -15.94
C SER A 255 7.27 -8.54 -14.42
N VAL A 256 6.11 -8.46 -13.76
CA VAL A 256 5.98 -8.70 -12.33
C VAL A 256 4.81 -9.64 -12.05
N GLU A 257 5.11 -10.68 -11.27
CA GLU A 257 4.16 -11.69 -10.83
C GLU A 257 3.90 -11.55 -9.34
N GLY A 258 2.67 -11.83 -8.91
CA GLY A 258 2.34 -11.83 -7.49
C GLY A 258 2.76 -13.16 -6.89
N ARG A 259 3.58 -13.11 -5.84
CA ARG A 259 4.03 -14.30 -5.12
C ARG A 259 3.07 -14.61 -3.97
N ASP A 260 2.94 -15.89 -3.66
CA ASP A 260 2.22 -16.29 -2.45
C ASP A 260 2.90 -15.71 -1.21
N GLY A 261 2.11 -15.11 -0.33
CA GLY A 261 2.60 -14.30 0.76
C GLY A 261 1.46 -13.91 1.70
N PRO A 262 1.73 -13.76 3.01
CA PRO A 262 0.68 -13.60 4.02
C PRO A 262 -0.19 -12.35 3.83
N ALA A 263 0.34 -11.30 3.19
CA ALA A 263 -0.40 -10.06 2.95
C ALA A 263 -1.26 -10.09 1.69
N ASN A 264 -0.89 -10.86 0.66
CA ASN A 264 -1.48 -10.73 -0.67
C ASN A 264 -1.94 -12.02 -1.35
N HIS A 265 -1.49 -13.21 -0.92
CA HIS A 265 -1.86 -14.49 -1.55
C HIS A 265 -1.73 -14.43 -3.08
N GLY A 266 -0.62 -13.90 -3.59
CA GLY A 266 -0.37 -13.79 -5.04
C GLY A 266 -1.12 -12.66 -5.77
N ARG A 267 -1.97 -11.87 -5.08
CA ARG A 267 -2.68 -10.72 -5.64
C ARG A 267 -1.75 -9.51 -5.76
N LEU A 268 -1.95 -8.69 -6.79
CA LEU A 268 -1.33 -7.36 -6.92
C LEU A 268 -2.36 -6.35 -7.44
N CYS A 269 -2.07 -5.06 -7.26
CA CYS A 269 -2.82 -3.97 -7.89
C CYS A 269 -2.09 -3.45 -9.13
N VAL A 270 -2.70 -2.52 -9.88
CA VAL A 270 -2.11 -1.92 -11.09
C VAL A 270 -0.68 -1.42 -10.87
N LYS A 271 -0.40 -0.74 -9.75
CA LYS A 271 0.94 -0.24 -9.40
C LYS A 271 1.95 -1.37 -9.23
N GLY A 272 1.59 -2.38 -8.44
CA GLY A 272 2.44 -3.54 -8.19
C GLY A 272 2.56 -4.48 -9.38
N ARG A 273 1.71 -4.36 -10.40
CA ARG A 273 1.74 -5.22 -11.59
C ARG A 273 2.48 -4.57 -12.76
N PHE A 274 2.28 -3.27 -12.95
CA PHE A 274 2.70 -2.56 -14.16
C PHE A 274 3.54 -1.31 -13.90
N GLY A 275 3.74 -0.92 -12.64
CA GLY A 275 4.32 0.38 -12.27
C GLY A 275 5.82 0.40 -12.00
N PHE A 276 6.64 -0.44 -12.65
CA PHE A 276 8.09 -0.55 -12.33
C PHE A 276 9.03 -0.02 -13.41
N ASP A 277 8.50 0.38 -14.55
CA ASP A 277 9.23 0.97 -15.67
C ASP A 277 9.86 2.34 -15.35
N TYR A 278 9.40 3.05 -14.30
CA TYR A 278 10.06 4.27 -13.80
C TYR A 278 11.54 4.05 -13.46
N ALA A 279 11.95 2.82 -13.08
CA ALA A 279 13.34 2.53 -12.77
C ALA A 279 14.26 2.72 -14.00
N HIS A 280 13.71 2.62 -15.20
CA HIS A 280 14.40 2.84 -16.48
C HIS A 280 14.02 4.16 -17.17
N SER A 281 13.30 5.05 -16.46
CA SER A 281 12.98 6.38 -16.97
C SER A 281 14.27 7.13 -17.31
N THR A 282 14.28 7.81 -18.46
CA THR A 282 15.39 8.68 -18.86
C THR A 282 15.56 9.90 -17.96
N GLU A 283 14.58 10.19 -17.09
CA GLU A 283 14.62 11.28 -16.11
C GLU A 283 15.37 10.91 -14.82
N ARG A 284 15.84 9.66 -14.65
CA ARG A 284 16.56 9.22 -13.45
C ARG A 284 17.81 10.08 -13.22
N LEU A 285 18.04 10.44 -11.96
CA LEU A 285 19.31 11.04 -11.55
C LEU A 285 20.42 10.00 -11.66
N THR A 286 21.48 10.33 -12.39
CA THR A 286 22.60 9.41 -12.67
C THR A 286 23.93 9.87 -12.11
N LYS A 287 24.06 11.14 -11.70
CA LYS A 287 25.30 11.71 -11.16
C LYS A 287 25.00 12.71 -10.04
N PRO A 288 25.92 12.89 -9.07
CA PRO A 288 25.83 13.97 -8.10
C PRO A 288 25.79 15.33 -8.78
N LEU A 289 24.94 16.22 -8.29
CA LEU A 289 24.80 17.58 -8.80
C LEU A 289 25.09 18.58 -7.69
N ILE A 290 25.81 19.64 -8.02
CA ILE A 290 26.05 20.79 -7.13
C ILE A 290 25.48 22.04 -7.79
N ARG A 291 24.73 22.83 -7.02
CA ARG A 291 24.16 24.09 -7.48
C ARG A 291 25.26 25.05 -7.93
N ILE A 292 25.06 25.69 -9.09
CA ILE A 292 25.95 26.73 -9.59
C ILE A 292 25.83 27.95 -8.67
N ALA A 293 26.96 28.52 -8.26
CA ALA A 293 26.98 29.67 -7.38
C ALA A 293 26.17 30.84 -7.96
N GLY A 294 25.21 31.35 -7.18
CA GLY A 294 24.29 32.42 -7.59
C GLY A 294 23.06 31.98 -8.38
N ALA A 295 22.93 30.70 -8.76
CA ALA A 295 21.71 30.20 -9.39
C ALA A 295 20.53 30.20 -8.40
N PRO A 296 19.34 30.70 -8.79
CA PRO A 296 18.20 30.84 -7.88
C PRO A 296 17.66 29.47 -7.44
N LYS A 297 17.25 29.36 -6.16
CA LYS A 297 16.50 28.22 -5.63
C LYS A 297 15.04 28.34 -6.02
N ALA A 298 14.71 27.91 -7.24
CA ALA A 298 13.37 28.00 -7.81
C ALA A 298 12.95 26.67 -8.45
N ILE A 299 11.65 26.37 -8.39
CA ILE A 299 11.05 25.20 -9.04
C ILE A 299 10.61 25.62 -10.44
N PRO A 300 10.95 24.85 -11.50
CA PRO A 300 10.48 25.12 -12.86
C PRO A 300 8.95 25.08 -12.97
N THR A 301 8.39 25.83 -13.91
CA THR A 301 6.96 25.76 -14.24
C THR A 301 6.59 24.53 -15.06
N GLU A 302 7.55 23.97 -15.79
CA GLU A 302 7.38 22.75 -16.57
C GLU A 302 7.39 21.52 -15.65
N THR A 303 6.35 20.70 -15.74
CA THR A 303 6.30 19.39 -15.09
C THR A 303 7.37 18.48 -15.70
N HIS A 304 8.06 17.70 -14.87
CA HIS A 304 9.13 16.79 -15.32
C HIS A 304 10.31 17.50 -16.03
N ALA A 305 10.58 18.76 -15.70
CA ALA A 305 11.74 19.48 -16.23
C ALA A 305 13.05 18.70 -15.97
N THR A 306 13.77 18.38 -17.04
CA THR A 306 15.05 17.65 -17.00
C THR A 306 16.26 18.52 -17.36
N ASP A 307 16.05 19.70 -17.93
CA ASP A 307 17.14 20.64 -18.22
C ASP A 307 17.52 21.44 -16.97
N TRP A 308 18.36 20.85 -16.14
CA TRP A 308 18.91 21.47 -14.93
C TRP A 308 20.26 22.15 -15.15
N GLY A 309 20.80 22.17 -16.36
CA GLY A 309 22.19 22.60 -16.65
C GLY A 309 22.49 24.07 -16.35
N ASN A 310 21.46 24.92 -16.30
CA ASN A 310 21.59 26.33 -15.89
C ASN A 310 21.53 26.54 -14.36
N THR A 311 21.16 25.50 -13.61
CA THR A 311 20.96 25.57 -12.16
C THR A 311 22.01 24.75 -11.41
N PHE A 312 22.39 23.61 -11.96
CA PHE A 312 23.36 22.69 -11.36
C PHE A 312 24.45 22.31 -12.37
N ARG A 313 25.60 21.91 -11.83
CA ARG A 313 26.65 21.22 -12.57
C ARG A 313 26.82 19.81 -12.03
N GLU A 314 27.26 18.89 -12.88
CA GLU A 314 27.71 17.58 -12.45
C GLU A 314 28.93 17.71 -11.51
N ALA A 315 29.03 16.77 -10.57
CA ALA A 315 30.14 16.66 -9.62
C ALA A 315 30.53 15.19 -9.44
N THR A 316 31.76 14.95 -9.00
CA THR A 316 32.16 13.61 -8.54
C THR A 316 31.54 13.33 -7.17
N TRP A 317 31.41 12.06 -6.80
CA TRP A 317 30.98 11.69 -5.45
C TRP A 317 31.87 12.27 -4.36
N GLU A 318 33.20 12.26 -4.55
CA GLU A 318 34.15 12.82 -3.59
C GLU A 318 33.87 14.30 -3.34
N GLU A 319 33.70 15.08 -4.42
CA GLU A 319 33.40 16.51 -4.34
C GLU A 319 32.04 16.76 -3.68
N ALA A 320 30.99 16.08 -4.13
CA ALA A 320 29.63 16.27 -3.63
C ALA A 320 29.51 15.92 -2.14
N LEU A 321 30.12 14.82 -1.71
CA LEU A 321 30.12 14.39 -0.30
C LEU A 321 30.97 15.30 0.59
N ALA A 322 32.11 15.81 0.08
CA ALA A 322 32.92 16.78 0.79
C ALA A 322 32.18 18.11 0.95
N PHE A 323 31.55 18.61 -0.11
CA PHE A 323 30.77 19.86 -0.06
C PHE A 323 29.59 19.73 0.92
N THR A 324 28.84 18.64 0.82
CA THR A 324 27.73 18.28 1.73
C THR A 324 28.19 18.28 3.18
N SER A 325 29.17 17.46 3.51
CA SER A 325 29.56 17.21 4.91
C SER A 325 30.22 18.43 5.53
N ASN A 326 31.11 19.11 4.80
CA ASN A 326 31.81 20.30 5.30
C ASN A 326 30.84 21.44 5.62
N LYS A 327 29.82 21.66 4.79
CA LYS A 327 28.81 22.70 5.02
C LYS A 327 27.92 22.37 6.21
N LEU A 328 27.43 21.13 6.31
CA LEU A 328 26.64 20.69 7.47
C LEU A 328 27.44 20.80 8.78
N VAL A 329 28.67 20.29 8.81
CA VAL A 329 29.56 20.38 9.98
C VAL A 329 29.82 21.84 10.38
N ASN A 330 30.13 22.71 9.41
CA ASN A 330 30.39 24.12 9.69
C ASN A 330 29.15 24.81 10.30
N LEU A 331 27.95 24.55 9.77
CA LEU A 331 26.71 25.11 10.32
C LEU A 331 26.47 24.62 11.75
N ARG A 332 26.61 23.31 12.00
CA ARG A 332 26.48 22.70 13.33
C ARG A 332 27.46 23.32 14.34
N ASP A 333 28.71 23.47 13.95
CA ASP A 333 29.78 23.91 14.86
C ASP A 333 29.75 25.43 15.08
N THR A 334 29.21 26.20 14.13
CA THR A 334 29.08 27.66 14.23
C THR A 334 27.80 28.09 14.94
N HIS A 335 26.66 27.44 14.66
CA HIS A 335 25.33 27.84 15.12
C HIS A 335 24.69 26.89 16.12
N GLY A 336 25.35 25.77 16.45
CA GLY A 336 24.86 24.78 17.40
C GLY A 336 24.13 23.61 16.74
N LYS A 337 23.96 22.53 17.51
CA LYS A 337 23.47 21.22 17.01
C LYS A 337 22.04 21.25 16.44
N LYS A 338 21.17 22.12 16.97
CA LYS A 338 19.78 22.30 16.51
C LYS A 338 19.64 23.16 15.26
N SER A 339 20.75 23.67 14.71
CA SER A 339 20.76 24.37 13.41
C SER A 339 20.64 23.43 12.21
N LEU A 340 20.74 22.11 12.44
CA LEU A 340 20.54 21.09 11.42
C LEU A 340 19.24 20.31 11.66
N ALA A 341 18.64 19.83 10.57
CA ALA A 341 17.52 18.90 10.58
C ALA A 341 17.67 17.84 9.46
N GLY A 342 17.04 16.68 9.66
CA GLY A 342 17.05 15.60 8.67
C GLY A 342 15.66 15.01 8.45
N PHE A 343 15.25 14.84 7.20
CA PHE A 343 14.05 14.06 6.85
C PHE A 343 14.45 12.72 6.24
N GLY A 344 14.11 11.64 6.94
CA GLY A 344 14.31 10.28 6.45
C GLY A 344 13.14 9.81 5.57
N SER A 345 13.29 8.64 4.95
CA SER A 345 12.28 8.09 4.03
C SER A 345 11.61 6.84 4.59
N ALA A 346 10.29 6.75 4.44
CA ALA A 346 9.54 5.50 4.57
C ALA A 346 9.31 4.79 3.22
N LYS A 347 9.98 5.23 2.16
CA LYS A 347 10.03 4.56 0.85
C LYS A 347 11.25 3.62 0.73
N GLY A 348 12.30 3.91 1.51
CA GLY A 348 13.50 3.11 1.65
C GLY A 348 13.36 1.95 2.63
N SER A 349 14.47 1.31 2.95
CA SER A 349 14.52 0.15 3.84
C SER A 349 14.56 0.53 5.33
N ASN A 350 14.31 -0.45 6.20
CA ASN A 350 14.42 -0.30 7.65
C ASN A 350 15.85 0.07 8.07
N GLU A 351 16.84 -0.55 7.42
CA GLU A 351 18.26 -0.32 7.67
C GLU A 351 18.66 1.11 7.29
N GLU A 352 18.13 1.62 6.18
CA GLU A 352 18.33 3.01 5.74
C GLU A 352 17.70 3.99 6.73
N ALA A 353 16.47 3.72 7.18
CA ALA A 353 15.80 4.52 8.20
C ALA A 353 16.58 4.52 9.53
N TYR A 354 17.07 3.36 9.96
CA TYR A 354 17.86 3.19 11.18
C TYR A 354 19.18 3.98 11.13
N LEU A 355 19.95 3.87 10.03
CA LEU A 355 21.20 4.64 9.92
C LEU A 355 20.95 6.13 9.75
N PHE A 356 19.90 6.54 9.04
CA PHE A 356 19.58 7.95 8.86
C PHE A 356 19.27 8.61 10.21
N GLN A 357 18.42 7.99 11.04
CA GLN A 357 18.13 8.55 12.36
C GLN A 357 19.37 8.57 13.27
N LYS A 358 20.22 7.53 13.17
CA LYS A 358 21.47 7.47 13.91
C LYS A 358 22.40 8.60 13.47
N LEU A 359 22.50 8.88 12.16
CA LEU A 359 23.31 9.97 11.61
C LEU A 359 22.86 11.33 12.15
N VAL A 360 21.55 11.60 12.19
CA VAL A 360 21.05 12.86 12.75
C VAL A 360 21.40 12.95 14.24
N ARG A 361 21.14 11.89 15.02
CA ARG A 361 21.37 11.90 16.47
C ARG A 361 22.83 11.95 16.87
N THR A 362 23.70 11.20 16.21
CA THR A 362 25.12 11.10 16.58
C THR A 362 25.99 12.07 15.78
N GLY A 363 25.62 12.38 14.54
CA GLY A 363 26.36 13.28 13.65
C GLY A 363 25.93 14.73 13.79
N PHE A 364 24.62 15.02 13.70
CA PHE A 364 24.16 16.40 13.90
C PHE A 364 24.11 16.75 15.39
N GLY A 365 23.86 15.73 16.23
CA GLY A 365 23.85 15.86 17.68
C GLY A 365 22.54 16.39 18.24
N SER A 366 21.44 16.21 17.51
CA SER A 366 20.09 16.63 17.94
C SER A 366 19.06 15.57 17.56
N ASN A 367 17.85 15.71 18.07
CA ASN A 367 16.71 14.87 17.70
C ASN A 367 15.86 15.48 16.57
N ASN A 368 16.36 16.45 15.80
CA ASN A 368 15.65 17.06 14.66
C ASN A 368 15.60 16.10 13.45
N VAL A 369 14.98 14.94 13.65
CA VAL A 369 14.74 13.90 12.66
C VAL A 369 13.25 13.62 12.60
N ASP A 370 12.67 13.62 11.41
CA ASP A 370 11.28 13.24 11.20
C ASP A 370 11.12 12.59 9.82
N HIS A 371 9.92 12.10 9.52
CA HIS A 371 9.57 11.53 8.22
C HIS A 371 8.06 11.62 7.95
N CYS A 372 7.60 11.02 6.84
CA CYS A 372 6.22 11.14 6.37
C CYS A 372 5.13 10.72 7.38
N THR A 373 5.42 9.93 8.43
CA THR A 373 4.42 9.62 9.47
C THR A 373 3.81 10.87 10.07
N ARG A 374 4.60 11.95 10.18
CA ARG A 374 4.12 13.25 10.67
C ARG A 374 2.89 13.75 9.92
N LEU A 375 2.92 13.56 8.60
CA LEU A 375 1.87 13.99 7.68
C LEU A 375 0.83 12.89 7.43
N CYS A 376 0.97 11.71 8.06
CA CYS A 376 0.18 10.52 7.77
C CYS A 376 -0.58 10.01 9.02
N HIS A 377 0.08 9.26 9.89
CA HIS A 377 -0.59 8.60 11.03
C HIS A 377 -0.09 9.09 12.38
N ALA A 378 0.55 10.26 12.48
CA ALA A 378 1.07 10.76 13.74
C ALA A 378 0.01 10.87 14.85
N SER A 379 -1.19 11.36 14.54
CA SER A 379 -2.32 11.34 15.50
C SER A 379 -2.74 9.93 15.91
N SER A 380 -2.71 8.97 14.97
CA SER A 380 -2.96 7.57 15.31
C SER A 380 -1.89 7.00 16.23
N VAL A 381 -0.61 7.28 15.97
CA VAL A 381 0.50 6.85 16.83
C VAL A 381 0.39 7.48 18.22
N ALA A 382 0.06 8.77 18.31
CA ALA A 382 -0.11 9.46 19.58
C ALA A 382 -1.23 8.83 20.43
N ALA A 383 -2.41 8.64 19.84
CA ALA A 383 -3.56 8.06 20.52
C ALA A 383 -3.36 6.57 20.86
N LEU A 384 -2.74 5.78 19.99
CA LEU A 384 -2.50 4.36 20.24
C LEU A 384 -1.43 4.14 21.31
N LEU A 385 -0.35 4.91 21.31
CA LEU A 385 0.65 4.85 22.39
C LEU A 385 0.06 5.25 23.74
N GLU A 386 -0.81 6.26 23.77
CA GLU A 386 -1.52 6.67 24.99
C GLU A 386 -2.54 5.61 25.45
N GLY A 387 -3.36 5.12 24.53
CA GLY A 387 -4.49 4.25 24.83
C GLY A 387 -4.10 2.79 25.05
N VAL A 388 -3.40 2.19 24.08
CA VAL A 388 -3.06 0.75 24.08
C VAL A 388 -1.58 0.46 24.31
N GLY A 389 -0.74 1.49 24.47
CA GLY A 389 0.69 1.34 24.78
C GLY A 389 1.57 0.92 23.60
N SER A 390 1.03 0.88 22.38
CA SER A 390 1.76 0.49 21.17
C SER A 390 1.35 1.38 20.02
N GLY A 391 2.31 1.79 19.17
CA GLY A 391 2.03 2.57 17.97
C GLY A 391 1.57 1.73 16.77
N ALA A 392 1.50 0.40 16.90
CA ALA A 392 1.24 -0.52 15.79
C ALA A 392 -0.21 -1.05 15.78
N VAL A 393 -0.59 -1.76 14.71
CA VAL A 393 -1.94 -2.33 14.55
C VAL A 393 -2.15 -3.56 15.45
N SER A 394 -3.40 -3.93 15.77
CA SER A 394 -3.66 -5.08 16.66
C SER A 394 -3.73 -6.43 15.95
N ASN A 395 -4.19 -6.45 14.69
CA ASN A 395 -4.50 -7.64 13.89
C ASN A 395 -4.06 -7.40 12.43
N PRO A 396 -3.83 -8.45 11.62
CA PRO A 396 -3.58 -8.25 10.19
C PRO A 396 -4.86 -7.83 9.45
N VAL A 397 -4.73 -7.20 8.28
CA VAL A 397 -5.92 -6.83 7.48
C VAL A 397 -6.76 -8.05 7.09
N SER A 398 -6.13 -9.18 6.76
CA SER A 398 -6.84 -10.40 6.34
C SER A 398 -7.78 -10.96 7.41
N ASP A 399 -7.61 -10.57 8.67
CA ASP A 399 -8.46 -10.99 9.79
C ASP A 399 -9.92 -10.54 9.63
N VAL A 400 -10.21 -9.60 8.71
CA VAL A 400 -11.58 -9.23 8.31
C VAL A 400 -12.41 -10.42 7.81
N GLU A 401 -11.77 -11.48 7.32
CA GLU A 401 -12.47 -12.72 6.94
C GLU A 401 -13.09 -13.47 8.13
N HIS A 402 -12.65 -13.15 9.35
CA HIS A 402 -13.18 -13.70 10.60
C HIS A 402 -14.13 -12.74 11.34
N ALA A 403 -14.37 -11.55 10.80
CA ALA A 403 -15.24 -10.55 11.39
C ALA A 403 -16.71 -10.78 11.01
N GLU A 404 -17.65 -10.54 11.93
CA GLU A 404 -19.08 -10.44 11.58
C GLU A 404 -19.43 -9.03 11.06
N LEU A 405 -18.68 -8.03 11.51
CA LEU A 405 -18.84 -6.63 11.08
C LEU A 405 -17.48 -5.92 11.03
N ILE A 406 -17.27 -5.09 10.02
CA ILE A 406 -16.12 -4.18 9.95
C ILE A 406 -16.59 -2.74 9.76
N VAL A 407 -15.90 -1.79 10.40
CA VAL A 407 -16.06 -0.36 10.20
C VAL A 407 -14.86 0.16 9.43
N VAL A 408 -15.09 0.68 8.23
CA VAL A 408 -14.08 1.36 7.42
C VAL A 408 -14.35 2.86 7.55
N ILE A 409 -13.51 3.59 8.29
CA ILE A 409 -13.73 5.01 8.60
C ILE A 409 -12.61 5.92 8.07
N GLY A 410 -12.98 6.99 7.36
CA GLY A 410 -12.04 7.96 6.80
C GLY A 410 -10.97 7.30 5.90
N SER A 411 -11.36 6.28 5.14
CA SER A 411 -10.46 5.46 4.35
C SER A 411 -11.08 5.03 3.02
N ASN A 412 -10.26 5.07 1.97
CA ASN A 412 -10.61 4.58 0.63
C ASN A 412 -9.68 3.41 0.23
N PRO A 413 -9.87 2.21 0.80
CA PRO A 413 -8.95 1.09 0.59
C PRO A 413 -8.95 0.60 -0.87
N THR A 414 -10.02 0.77 -1.64
CA THR A 414 -10.06 0.32 -3.05
C THR A 414 -9.05 1.05 -3.93
N SER A 415 -8.73 2.32 -3.62
CA SER A 415 -7.68 3.09 -4.29
C SER A 415 -6.33 3.01 -3.56
N ASN A 416 -6.36 3.14 -2.23
CA ASN A 416 -5.13 3.34 -1.44
C ASN A 416 -4.42 2.02 -1.11
N HIS A 417 -5.20 0.95 -0.87
CA HIS A 417 -4.73 -0.35 -0.44
C HIS A 417 -5.51 -1.47 -1.15
N PRO A 418 -5.42 -1.60 -2.49
CA PRO A 418 -6.42 -2.36 -3.25
C PRO A 418 -6.48 -3.84 -2.88
N VAL A 419 -5.34 -4.45 -2.50
CA VAL A 419 -5.30 -5.83 -2.02
C VAL A 419 -5.92 -5.97 -0.63
N ALA A 420 -5.77 -4.97 0.25
CA ALA A 420 -6.52 -4.92 1.52
C ALA A 420 -8.04 -4.84 1.27
N ALA A 421 -8.46 -4.03 0.30
CA ALA A 421 -9.87 -3.94 -0.09
C ALA A 421 -10.40 -5.27 -0.65
N THR A 422 -9.57 -6.06 -1.32
CA THR A 422 -9.97 -7.40 -1.80
C THR A 422 -10.37 -8.31 -0.64
N TRP A 423 -9.61 -8.34 0.46
CA TRP A 423 -10.01 -9.08 1.67
C TRP A 423 -11.37 -8.62 2.21
N MET A 424 -11.61 -7.31 2.27
CA MET A 424 -12.89 -6.75 2.72
C MET A 424 -14.04 -7.15 1.79
N LYS A 425 -13.85 -7.06 0.47
CA LYS A 425 -14.85 -7.47 -0.52
C LYS A 425 -15.17 -8.96 -0.44
N ASN A 426 -14.15 -9.80 -0.23
CA ASN A 426 -14.29 -11.24 -0.04
C ASN A 426 -15.10 -11.54 1.23
N ALA A 427 -14.74 -10.90 2.34
CA ALA A 427 -15.47 -11.01 3.61
C ALA A 427 -16.95 -10.61 3.46
N ALA A 428 -17.24 -9.53 2.72
CA ALA A 428 -18.61 -9.11 2.42
C ALA A 428 -19.39 -10.14 1.58
N LYS A 429 -18.74 -10.76 0.58
CA LYS A 429 -19.36 -11.86 -0.20
C LYS A 429 -19.70 -13.08 0.68
N HIS A 430 -18.98 -13.27 1.79
CA HIS A 430 -19.23 -14.32 2.78
C HIS A 430 -20.18 -13.89 3.92
N GLY A 431 -20.77 -12.69 3.85
CA GLY A 431 -21.80 -12.23 4.77
C GLY A 431 -21.33 -11.26 5.86
N THR A 432 -20.06 -10.85 5.86
CA THR A 432 -19.55 -9.80 6.76
C THR A 432 -20.22 -8.47 6.46
N LYS A 433 -20.70 -7.77 7.48
CA LYS A 433 -21.28 -6.43 7.31
C LYS A 433 -20.17 -5.39 7.23
N ILE A 434 -20.09 -4.64 6.13
CA ILE A 434 -19.23 -3.45 6.05
C ILE A 434 -20.03 -2.20 6.40
N VAL A 435 -19.56 -1.42 7.36
CA VAL A 435 -19.97 -0.04 7.61
C VAL A 435 -18.92 0.88 7.01
N LEU A 436 -19.25 1.59 5.94
CA LEU A 436 -18.42 2.68 5.43
C LEU A 436 -18.81 3.96 6.16
N ALA A 437 -17.88 4.57 6.88
CA ALA A 437 -18.05 5.89 7.48
C ALA A 437 -17.07 6.87 6.82
N ASP A 438 -17.55 7.61 5.83
CA ASP A 438 -16.73 8.57 5.08
C ASP A 438 -17.68 9.62 4.45
N PRO A 439 -17.31 10.90 4.40
CA PRO A 439 -18.12 11.90 3.71
C PRO A 439 -18.31 11.55 2.24
N ARG A 440 -17.36 10.83 1.61
CA ARG A 440 -17.46 10.38 0.24
C ARG A 440 -17.95 8.94 0.16
N MET A 441 -18.91 8.67 -0.73
CA MET A 441 -19.26 7.30 -1.10
C MET A 441 -18.21 6.73 -2.06
N THR A 442 -17.22 6.04 -1.50
CA THR A 442 -16.14 5.39 -2.26
C THR A 442 -16.60 4.03 -2.82
N ASP A 443 -15.79 3.38 -3.67
CA ASP A 443 -16.18 2.12 -4.33
C ASP A 443 -16.52 0.98 -3.35
N ILE A 444 -15.93 0.97 -2.15
CA ILE A 444 -16.26 -0.03 -1.13
C ILE A 444 -17.71 0.07 -0.67
N SER A 445 -18.37 1.22 -0.86
CA SER A 445 -19.80 1.42 -0.56
C SER A 445 -20.72 0.45 -1.32
N LYS A 446 -20.29 -0.02 -2.50
CA LYS A 446 -21.02 -1.05 -3.29
C LYS A 446 -21.14 -2.39 -2.55
N HIS A 447 -20.28 -2.62 -1.56
CA HIS A 447 -20.26 -3.80 -0.70
C HIS A 447 -20.74 -3.50 0.73
N ALA A 448 -21.10 -2.25 1.02
CA ALA A 448 -21.46 -1.83 2.37
C ALA A 448 -22.88 -2.26 2.76
N TRP A 449 -23.03 -2.74 3.99
CA TRP A 449 -24.32 -2.90 4.63
C TRP A 449 -24.91 -1.52 5.00
N ARG A 450 -24.06 -0.60 5.47
CA ARG A 450 -24.42 0.80 5.74
C ARG A 450 -23.30 1.74 5.29
N THR A 451 -23.71 2.87 4.73
CA THR A 451 -22.82 4.00 4.47
C THR A 451 -23.26 5.17 5.34
N LEU A 452 -22.38 5.62 6.22
CA LEU A 452 -22.53 6.80 7.05
C LEU A 452 -21.83 7.95 6.33
N GLN A 453 -22.56 8.61 5.43
CA GLN A 453 -22.07 9.79 4.71
C GLN A 453 -22.15 11.04 5.59
N PHE A 454 -21.32 11.10 6.62
CA PHE A 454 -21.37 12.17 7.61
C PHE A 454 -20.76 13.47 7.04
N LYS A 455 -21.13 14.62 7.61
CA LYS A 455 -20.54 15.91 7.22
C LYS A 455 -19.05 15.92 7.56
N ALA A 456 -18.19 16.24 6.60
CA ALA A 456 -16.75 16.28 6.85
C ALA A 456 -16.42 17.07 8.14
N ASP A 457 -15.43 16.60 8.90
CA ASP A 457 -14.99 17.15 10.19
C ASP A 457 -15.87 16.82 11.42
N THR A 458 -16.97 16.07 11.26
CA THR A 458 -17.89 15.74 12.37
C THR A 458 -17.75 14.31 12.91
N ASP A 459 -16.63 13.65 12.60
CA ASP A 459 -16.30 12.28 12.97
C ASP A 459 -16.39 12.04 14.49
N VAL A 460 -15.75 12.88 15.31
CA VAL A 460 -15.77 12.78 16.78
C VAL A 460 -17.21 12.77 17.30
N ALA A 461 -18.06 13.65 16.77
CA ALA A 461 -19.46 13.75 17.16
C ALA A 461 -20.24 12.47 16.82
N MET A 462 -20.03 11.92 15.61
CA MET A 462 -20.64 10.67 15.18
C MET A 462 -20.18 9.49 16.04
N VAL A 463 -18.86 9.31 16.26
CA VAL A 463 -18.32 8.18 17.03
C VAL A 463 -18.75 8.26 18.49
N ASN A 464 -18.76 9.45 19.10
CA ASN A 464 -19.26 9.63 20.46
C ASN A 464 -20.77 9.33 20.58
N ALA A 465 -21.57 9.56 19.52
CA ALA A 465 -22.96 9.13 19.51
C ALA A 465 -23.13 7.60 19.45
N LEU A 466 -22.23 6.89 18.77
CA LEU A 466 -22.19 5.42 18.82
C LEU A 466 -21.85 4.95 20.24
N ILE A 467 -20.80 5.52 20.86
CA ILE A 467 -20.40 5.20 22.23
C ILE A 467 -21.53 5.49 23.22
N TYR A 468 -22.19 6.65 23.09
CA TYR A 468 -23.36 7.00 23.90
C TYR A 468 -24.42 5.91 23.81
N THR A 469 -24.76 5.46 22.60
CA THR A 469 -25.79 4.43 22.40
C THR A 469 -25.41 3.12 23.08
N VAL A 470 -24.15 2.68 22.94
CA VAL A 470 -23.66 1.45 23.58
C VAL A 470 -23.81 1.53 25.10
N ILE A 471 -23.48 2.68 25.70
CA ILE A 471 -23.58 2.90 27.14
C ILE A 471 -25.03 3.00 27.61
N GLU A 472 -25.85 3.81 26.92
CA GLU A 472 -27.25 4.06 27.28
C GLU A 472 -28.09 2.79 27.22
N GLU A 473 -27.88 1.97 26.19
CA GLU A 473 -28.66 0.74 25.95
C GLU A 473 -28.08 -0.50 26.67
N GLY A 474 -26.99 -0.33 27.44
CA GLY A 474 -26.41 -1.42 28.24
C GLY A 474 -25.71 -2.50 27.41
N LEU A 475 -25.11 -2.14 26.28
CA LEU A 475 -24.44 -3.05 25.33
C LEU A 475 -22.93 -3.19 25.57
N LEU A 476 -22.49 -2.96 26.80
CA LEU A 476 -21.07 -2.95 27.19
C LEU A 476 -20.56 -4.35 27.47
N ASP A 477 -19.27 -4.58 27.21
CA ASP A 477 -18.54 -5.70 27.79
C ASP A 477 -18.08 -5.34 29.22
N ALA A 478 -18.93 -5.67 30.19
CA ALA A 478 -18.70 -5.33 31.60
C ALA A 478 -17.43 -5.99 32.16
N ASP A 479 -17.12 -7.21 31.75
CA ASP A 479 -15.95 -7.95 32.21
C ASP A 479 -14.66 -7.35 31.62
N PHE A 480 -14.69 -6.95 30.34
CA PHE A 480 -13.58 -6.24 29.73
C PHE A 480 -13.32 -4.91 30.43
N ILE A 481 -14.36 -4.11 30.69
CA ILE A 481 -14.22 -2.81 31.37
C ILE A 481 -13.63 -3.00 32.77
N ALA A 482 -14.16 -3.94 33.55
CA ALA A 482 -13.71 -4.19 34.92
C ALA A 482 -12.25 -4.65 34.97
N ASN A 483 -11.83 -5.52 34.06
CA ASN A 483 -10.52 -6.18 34.16
C ASN A 483 -9.43 -5.50 33.30
N ARG A 484 -9.81 -4.88 32.18
CA ARG A 484 -8.87 -4.50 31.12
C ARG A 484 -8.91 -3.03 30.71
N ALA A 485 -9.83 -2.21 31.24
CA ALA A 485 -9.92 -0.79 30.88
C ALA A 485 -9.87 0.17 32.08
N SER A 486 -9.07 1.23 31.96
CA SER A 486 -8.97 2.34 32.91
C SER A 486 -9.76 3.57 32.39
N ASN A 487 -10.18 4.46 33.29
CA ASN A 487 -10.86 5.74 32.99
C ASN A 487 -12.27 5.68 32.34
N PHE A 488 -12.98 4.54 32.44
CA PHE A 488 -14.32 4.40 31.86
C PHE A 488 -15.35 5.43 32.37
N GLU A 489 -15.34 5.79 33.66
CA GLU A 489 -16.34 6.72 34.20
C GLU A 489 -16.19 8.14 33.63
N ALA A 490 -14.96 8.58 33.36
CA ALA A 490 -14.70 9.87 32.71
C ALA A 490 -15.26 9.89 31.27
N LEU A 491 -15.04 8.82 30.51
CA LEU A 491 -15.64 8.62 29.19
C LEU A 491 -17.17 8.65 29.28
N ARG A 492 -17.76 7.87 30.19
CA ARG A 492 -19.20 7.77 30.40
C ARG A 492 -19.83 9.13 30.69
N GLN A 493 -19.19 9.94 31.53
CA GLN A 493 -19.68 11.26 31.86
C GLN A 493 -19.58 12.22 30.65
N CYS A 494 -18.50 12.13 29.87
CA CYS A 494 -18.30 12.97 28.68
C CYS A 494 -19.37 12.72 27.61
N VAL A 495 -19.62 11.45 27.27
CA VAL A 495 -20.47 11.12 26.13
C VAL A 495 -21.95 11.44 26.35
N LYS A 496 -22.40 11.73 27.59
CA LYS A 496 -23.79 12.16 27.87
C LYS A 496 -24.24 13.36 27.03
N ALA A 497 -23.32 14.21 26.58
CA ALA A 497 -23.61 15.35 25.71
C ALA A 497 -23.81 14.97 24.22
N TYR A 498 -23.61 13.70 23.86
CA TYR A 498 -23.53 13.22 22.47
C TYR A 498 -24.64 12.23 22.14
N SER A 499 -25.87 12.47 22.60
CA SER A 499 -26.98 11.60 22.19
C SER A 499 -27.12 11.55 20.66
N PRO A 500 -27.48 10.40 20.06
CA PRO A 500 -27.74 10.29 18.62
C PRO A 500 -28.70 11.37 18.09
N GLU A 501 -29.72 11.71 18.88
CA GLU A 501 -30.70 12.73 18.55
C GLU A 501 -30.08 14.13 18.47
N SER A 502 -29.16 14.47 19.39
CA SER A 502 -28.44 15.74 19.37
C SER A 502 -27.40 15.80 18.26
N MET A 503 -26.72 14.69 17.98
CA MET A 503 -25.62 14.65 17.01
C MET A 503 -26.09 14.47 15.57
N ALA A 504 -27.33 14.06 15.33
CA ALA A 504 -27.86 13.84 13.99
C ALA A 504 -27.79 15.09 13.09
N GLU A 505 -28.06 16.27 13.64
CA GLU A 505 -27.93 17.54 12.90
C GLU A 505 -26.47 17.93 12.66
N VAL A 506 -25.62 17.67 13.66
CA VAL A 506 -24.18 17.97 13.61
C VAL A 506 -23.52 17.12 12.53
N CYS A 507 -23.60 15.79 12.63
CA CYS A 507 -22.93 14.90 11.69
C CYS A 507 -23.72 14.59 10.42
N GLY A 508 -25.01 14.97 10.37
CA GLY A 508 -25.87 14.71 9.21
C GLY A 508 -26.34 13.26 9.08
N ILE A 509 -26.13 12.41 10.09
CA ILE A 509 -26.60 11.02 10.09
C ILE A 509 -27.85 10.89 10.94
N PRO A 510 -28.94 10.29 10.45
CA PRO A 510 -30.14 10.08 11.25
C PRO A 510 -29.86 9.28 12.54
N ALA A 511 -30.42 9.75 13.66
CA ALA A 511 -30.28 9.09 14.97
C ALA A 511 -30.64 7.59 14.95
N PRO A 512 -31.71 7.13 14.25
CA PRO A 512 -32.00 5.70 14.15
C PRO A 512 -30.88 4.89 13.49
N THR A 513 -30.19 5.46 12.50
CA THR A 513 -29.08 4.82 11.81
C THR A 513 -27.83 4.74 12.70
N LEU A 514 -27.53 5.81 13.45
CA LEU A 514 -26.45 5.78 14.45
C LEU A 514 -26.70 4.68 15.48
N ARG A 515 -27.93 4.59 15.99
CA ARG A 515 -28.30 3.54 16.95
C ARG A 515 -28.24 2.14 16.34
N GLU A 516 -28.69 1.97 15.10
CA GLU A 516 -28.61 0.69 14.37
C GLU A 516 -27.17 0.20 14.24
N VAL A 517 -26.25 1.08 13.82
CA VAL A 517 -24.83 0.73 13.66
C VAL A 517 -24.18 0.46 15.00
N ALA A 518 -24.43 1.26 16.03
CA ALA A 518 -23.90 1.05 17.37
C ALA A 518 -24.32 -0.33 17.94
N ARG A 519 -25.61 -0.68 17.80
CA ARG A 519 -26.14 -1.99 18.20
C ARG A 519 -25.49 -3.12 17.41
N ALA A 520 -25.32 -2.96 16.09
CA ALA A 520 -24.72 -3.99 15.25
C ALA A 520 -23.25 -4.23 15.62
N PHE A 521 -22.49 -3.15 15.88
CA PHE A 521 -21.08 -3.24 16.29
C PHE A 521 -20.93 -3.90 17.68
N ALA A 522 -21.72 -3.46 18.66
CA ALA A 522 -21.64 -3.98 20.02
C ALA A 522 -22.09 -5.45 20.16
N ASN A 523 -23.09 -5.87 19.37
CA ASN A 523 -23.61 -7.26 19.43
C ASN A 523 -22.88 -8.24 18.49
N ALA A 524 -21.98 -7.78 17.64
CA ALA A 524 -21.19 -8.67 16.77
C ALA A 524 -20.25 -9.54 17.62
N LYS A 525 -20.09 -10.82 17.28
CA LYS A 525 -19.14 -11.69 17.99
C LYS A 525 -17.69 -11.21 17.82
N SER A 526 -17.39 -10.68 16.64
CA SER A 526 -16.10 -10.14 16.24
C SER A 526 -16.34 -8.91 15.35
N ALA A 527 -15.72 -7.78 15.72
CA ALA A 527 -15.81 -6.56 14.91
C ALA A 527 -14.48 -5.79 14.84
N MET A 528 -14.12 -5.34 13.64
CA MET A 528 -12.88 -4.59 13.40
C MET A 528 -13.16 -3.15 13.03
N ILE A 529 -12.28 -2.24 13.46
CA ILE A 529 -12.25 -0.85 13.01
C ILE A 529 -10.98 -0.65 12.18
N LEU A 530 -11.16 -0.30 10.91
CA LEU A 530 -10.09 0.04 10.00
C LEU A 530 -10.20 1.51 9.61
N TRP A 531 -9.15 2.28 9.78
CA TRP A 531 -9.18 3.71 9.46
C TRP A 531 -7.99 4.18 8.66
N GLY A 532 -8.19 5.34 8.02
CA GLY A 532 -7.18 5.98 7.22
C GLY A 532 -7.01 7.44 7.58
N MET A 533 -6.83 8.22 6.51
CA MET A 533 -6.38 9.60 6.58
C MET A 533 -7.49 10.61 6.87
N GLY A 534 -8.75 10.24 6.60
CA GLY A 534 -9.92 11.04 6.99
C GLY A 534 -10.13 11.08 8.50
N VAL A 535 -9.44 10.23 9.26
CA VAL A 535 -9.46 10.26 10.73
C VAL A 535 -8.26 11.04 11.26
N SER A 536 -7.06 10.83 10.71
CA SER A 536 -5.82 11.37 11.28
C SER A 536 -5.50 12.81 10.88
N GLN A 537 -5.81 13.26 9.66
CA GLN A 537 -5.41 14.58 9.14
C GLN A 537 -6.43 15.69 9.43
N HIS A 538 -6.77 15.82 10.71
CA HIS A 538 -7.62 16.87 11.27
C HIS A 538 -6.92 17.47 12.48
N ILE A 539 -7.28 18.70 12.86
CA ILE A 539 -6.79 19.30 14.11
C ILE A 539 -7.24 18.54 15.37
N HIS A 540 -8.22 17.64 15.23
CA HIS A 540 -8.71 16.74 16.26
C HIS A 540 -8.47 15.26 15.91
N GLY A 541 -7.52 14.97 15.01
CA GLY A 541 -7.28 13.61 14.54
C GLY A 541 -6.87 12.65 15.67
N THR A 542 -6.23 13.14 16.73
CA THR A 542 -5.90 12.32 17.91
C THR A 542 -7.17 11.93 18.67
N ASP A 543 -8.14 12.84 18.79
CA ASP A 543 -9.42 12.59 19.46
C ASP A 543 -10.32 11.67 18.65
N ASN A 544 -10.28 11.74 17.32
CA ASN A 544 -10.93 10.73 16.47
C ASN A 544 -10.44 9.31 16.83
N VAL A 545 -9.13 9.11 16.90
CA VAL A 545 -8.56 7.78 17.20
C VAL A 545 -8.84 7.36 18.65
N ARG A 546 -8.80 8.28 19.61
CA ARG A 546 -9.20 8.01 21.00
C ARG A 546 -10.65 7.53 21.09
N ALA A 547 -11.57 8.14 20.33
CA ALA A 547 -12.96 7.72 20.28
C ALA A 547 -13.10 6.31 19.65
N LEU A 548 -12.35 5.99 18.60
CA LEU A 548 -12.32 4.64 18.01
C LEU A 548 -11.78 3.59 18.99
N ILE A 549 -10.70 3.90 19.71
CA ILE A 549 -10.16 3.04 20.79
C ILE A 549 -11.23 2.79 21.84
N ALA A 550 -11.95 3.83 22.25
CA ALA A 550 -13.02 3.73 23.24
C ALA A 550 -14.17 2.83 22.75
N LEU A 551 -14.71 3.07 21.55
CA LEU A 551 -15.79 2.26 20.98
C LEU A 551 -15.41 0.78 20.89
N CYS A 552 -14.20 0.49 20.40
CA CYS A 552 -13.66 -0.87 20.29
C CYS A 552 -13.49 -1.54 21.66
N SER A 553 -12.95 -0.82 22.64
CA SER A 553 -12.62 -1.36 23.96
C SER A 553 -13.85 -1.62 24.82
N ILE A 554 -14.81 -0.69 24.88
CA ILE A 554 -16.00 -0.84 25.74
C ILE A 554 -16.95 -1.96 25.28
N THR A 555 -16.76 -2.45 24.05
CA THR A 555 -17.50 -3.57 23.45
C THR A 555 -16.66 -4.85 23.39
N GLY A 556 -15.45 -4.88 23.98
CA GLY A 556 -14.61 -6.07 24.02
C GLY A 556 -14.09 -6.55 22.66
N GLN A 557 -14.00 -5.66 21.67
CA GLN A 557 -13.64 -5.99 20.29
C GLN A 557 -12.14 -5.85 20.01
N ILE A 558 -11.27 -6.31 20.92
CA ILE A 558 -9.81 -6.26 20.75
C ILE A 558 -9.13 -7.48 21.41
N GLY A 559 -8.03 -7.95 20.83
CA GLY A 559 -7.28 -9.10 21.35
C GLY A 559 -7.84 -10.46 20.96
N LYS A 560 -8.63 -10.54 19.88
CA LYS A 560 -9.21 -11.79 19.35
C LYS A 560 -9.34 -11.74 17.82
N PRO A 561 -9.46 -12.90 17.14
CA PRO A 561 -9.65 -12.94 15.69
C PRO A 561 -10.89 -12.19 15.21
N GLY A 562 -10.79 -11.59 14.03
CA GLY A 562 -11.85 -10.79 13.40
C GLY A 562 -12.20 -9.52 14.18
N SER A 563 -11.32 -9.05 15.06
CA SER A 563 -11.57 -7.89 15.91
C SER A 563 -10.36 -6.95 15.96
N GLY A 564 -10.53 -5.75 16.50
CA GLY A 564 -9.43 -4.86 16.85
C GLY A 564 -9.35 -3.56 16.04
N LEU A 565 -8.16 -2.95 16.09
CA LEU A 565 -7.87 -1.61 15.63
C LEU A 565 -6.79 -1.66 14.53
N HIS A 566 -7.12 -1.16 13.35
CA HIS A 566 -6.24 -1.20 12.19
C HIS A 566 -6.12 0.16 11.48
N PRO A 567 -5.12 1.00 11.82
CA PRO A 567 -4.74 2.12 10.96
C PRO A 567 -4.09 1.59 9.68
N LEU A 568 -4.76 1.77 8.54
CA LEU A 568 -4.27 1.35 7.23
C LEU A 568 -3.10 2.24 6.78
N ARG A 569 -1.89 1.83 7.13
CA ARG A 569 -0.66 2.61 6.93
C ARG A 569 -0.38 2.87 5.45
N GLY A 570 0.00 4.11 5.12
CA GLY A 570 0.13 4.59 3.74
C GLY A 570 1.32 4.02 2.94
N GLN A 571 2.55 4.40 3.27
CA GLN A 571 3.77 3.98 2.54
C GLN A 571 4.20 2.56 2.93
N ASN A 572 4.87 1.86 2.02
CA ASN A 572 5.37 0.49 2.18
C ASN A 572 6.12 0.26 3.50
N ASN A 573 6.92 1.24 3.94
CA ASN A 573 7.77 1.10 5.12
C ASN A 573 7.52 2.14 6.21
N VAL A 574 6.33 2.76 6.26
CA VAL A 574 6.05 3.80 7.28
C VAL A 574 6.03 3.24 8.71
N GLN A 575 5.63 1.97 8.86
CA GLN A 575 5.71 1.27 10.13
C GLN A 575 7.18 1.06 10.51
N GLY A 576 7.98 0.47 9.63
CA GLY A 576 9.38 0.16 9.91
C GLY A 576 10.28 1.38 10.09
N ALA A 577 10.07 2.44 9.32
CA ALA A 577 10.73 3.73 9.51
C ALA A 577 10.42 4.35 10.89
N SER A 578 9.16 4.26 11.34
CA SER A 578 8.75 4.70 12.67
C SER A 578 9.37 3.82 13.76
N ASP A 579 9.36 2.49 13.56
CA ASP A 579 9.93 1.52 14.48
C ASP A 579 11.44 1.71 14.64
N ALA A 580 12.14 2.06 13.55
CA ALA A 580 13.56 2.37 13.52
C ALA A 580 13.91 3.73 14.16
N GLY A 581 12.93 4.54 14.55
CA GLY A 581 13.14 5.79 15.29
C GLY A 581 13.24 7.05 14.44
N LEU A 582 12.71 7.10 13.21
CA LEU A 582 12.57 8.34 12.42
C LEU A 582 11.47 9.28 12.99
N ILE A 583 11.45 9.45 14.30
CA ILE A 583 10.47 10.25 15.03
C ILE A 583 11.23 11.13 16.02
N PRO A 584 10.98 12.44 16.06
CA PRO A 584 11.84 13.38 16.79
C PRO A 584 11.78 13.21 18.32
N MET A 585 10.76 12.52 18.83
CA MET A 585 10.59 12.23 20.25
C MET A 585 10.85 10.76 20.63
N MET A 586 11.25 9.89 19.68
CA MET A 586 11.44 8.46 19.93
C MET A 586 12.77 7.94 19.38
N PHE A 587 13.49 7.19 20.21
CA PHE A 587 14.49 6.22 19.78
C PHE A 587 13.81 4.98 19.13
N PRO A 588 14.58 4.07 18.51
CA PRO A 588 14.05 2.80 18.02
C PRO A 588 13.16 2.07 19.03
N ASN A 589 12.15 1.35 18.53
CA ASN A 589 11.13 0.64 19.29
C ASN A 589 10.19 1.56 20.12
N TYR A 590 9.90 2.77 19.62
CA TYR A 590 9.05 3.80 20.27
C TYR A 590 9.48 4.16 21.70
N GLN A 591 10.77 4.08 22.00
CA GLN A 591 11.31 4.45 23.31
C GLN A 591 11.47 5.97 23.36
N ARG A 592 10.78 6.66 24.27
CA ARG A 592 10.85 8.12 24.37
C ARG A 592 12.27 8.60 24.66
N VAL A 593 12.72 9.63 23.95
CA VAL A 593 14.05 10.23 24.18
C VAL A 593 14.21 10.81 25.59
N THR A 594 13.10 11.17 26.23
CA THR A 594 13.05 11.68 27.61
C THR A 594 13.02 10.56 28.67
N ASN A 595 12.91 9.28 28.28
CA ASN A 595 13.01 8.17 29.21
C ASN A 595 14.48 7.94 29.56
N THR A 596 14.83 8.09 30.84
CA THR A 596 16.21 8.01 31.32
C THR A 596 16.87 6.64 31.05
N GLU A 597 16.14 5.53 31.22
CA GLU A 597 16.68 4.18 31.00
C GLU A 597 17.00 3.95 29.52
N ALA A 598 16.06 4.29 28.64
CA ALA A 598 16.27 4.20 27.20
C ALA A 598 17.41 5.11 26.76
N HIS A 599 17.45 6.35 27.23
CA HIS A 599 18.49 7.30 26.90
C HIS A 599 19.88 6.79 27.29
N THR A 600 20.06 6.32 28.53
CA THR A 600 21.31 5.71 28.97
C THR A 600 21.69 4.49 28.13
N TRP A 601 20.73 3.62 27.84
CA TRP A 601 20.97 2.45 27.00
C TRP A 601 21.50 2.82 25.60
N PHE A 602 20.90 3.81 24.93
CA PHE A 602 21.35 4.24 23.60
C PHE A 602 22.70 4.98 23.63
N GLU A 603 22.98 5.78 24.66
CA GLU A 603 24.31 6.40 24.82
C GLU A 603 25.41 5.35 24.97
N ASP A 604 25.15 4.32 25.77
CA ASP A 604 26.08 3.20 25.98
C ASP A 604 26.21 2.35 24.71
N PHE A 605 25.10 2.06 24.04
CA PHE A 605 25.07 1.23 22.83
C PHE A 605 25.76 1.90 21.63
N TRP A 606 25.61 3.22 21.46
CA TRP A 606 26.25 3.97 20.38
C TRP A 606 27.56 4.65 20.76
N HIS A 607 27.97 4.54 22.03
CA HIS A 607 29.17 5.17 22.59
C HIS A 607 29.25 6.68 22.32
N THR A 608 28.13 7.38 22.49
CA THR A 608 28.04 8.83 22.24
C THR A 608 27.01 9.50 23.13
N LYS A 609 27.19 10.79 23.38
CA LYS A 609 26.22 11.61 24.12
C LYS A 609 25.08 12.05 23.21
N LEU A 610 23.85 11.89 23.69
CA LEU A 610 22.64 12.16 22.93
C LEU A 610 21.88 13.39 23.49
N ASP A 611 21.03 13.98 22.66
CA ASP A 611 20.12 15.05 23.08
C ASP A 611 18.96 14.43 23.87
N ASP A 612 18.72 14.91 25.09
CA ASP A 612 17.67 14.42 25.98
C ASP A 612 16.32 15.13 25.75
N GLN A 613 16.27 16.11 24.83
CA GLN A 613 15.06 16.81 24.46
C GLN A 613 14.49 16.33 23.13
N PRO A 614 13.15 16.26 23.00
CA PRO A 614 12.51 16.05 21.70
C PRO A 614 12.98 17.07 20.65
N GLY A 615 13.15 16.61 19.41
CA GLY A 615 13.34 17.49 18.27
C GLY A 615 12.03 18.10 17.75
N TYR A 616 12.15 18.92 16.72
CA TYR A 616 11.01 19.52 16.03
C TYR A 616 10.40 18.57 15.00
N THR A 617 9.08 18.68 14.82
CA THR A 617 8.35 17.94 13.77
C THR A 617 8.44 18.59 12.40
N VAL A 618 8.05 17.89 11.33
CA VAL A 618 8.14 18.39 9.92
C VAL A 618 7.68 19.84 9.75
N VAL A 619 6.46 20.18 10.18
CA VAL A 619 5.90 21.53 10.01
C VAL A 619 6.58 22.55 10.94
N GLU A 620 6.95 22.14 12.16
CA GLU A 620 7.70 23.00 13.07
C GLU A 620 9.11 23.30 12.55
N ILE A 621 9.75 22.37 11.84
CA ILE A 621 11.04 22.59 11.19
C ILE A 621 10.92 23.67 10.11
N MET A 622 9.87 23.66 9.29
CA MET A 622 9.64 24.73 8.30
C MET A 622 9.54 26.11 8.96
N HIS A 623 8.83 26.20 10.09
CA HIS A 623 8.80 27.44 10.89
C HIS A 623 10.17 27.81 11.45
N LYS A 624 10.95 26.82 11.93
CA LYS A 624 12.30 27.06 12.48
C LYS A 624 13.32 27.45 11.43
N ILE A 625 13.12 27.12 10.15
CA ILE A 625 13.98 27.62 9.06
C ILE A 625 13.80 29.13 8.89
N LEU A 626 12.57 29.61 8.99
CA LEU A 626 12.21 31.02 8.82
C LEU A 626 12.28 31.85 10.12
N ALA A 627 12.73 31.24 11.22
CA ALA A 627 12.92 31.95 12.48
C ALA A 627 13.93 33.11 12.33
N ASP A 628 13.85 34.08 13.24
CA ASP A 628 14.82 35.18 13.31
C ASP A 628 16.24 34.63 13.59
N ASP A 629 17.28 35.33 13.12
CA ASP A 629 18.67 34.89 13.32
C ASP A 629 19.09 34.84 14.80
N SER A 630 18.37 35.54 15.68
CA SER A 630 18.54 35.47 17.14
C SER A 630 17.96 34.20 17.77
N ASP A 631 17.12 33.43 17.07
CA ASP A 631 16.61 32.14 17.57
C ASP A 631 17.76 31.10 17.57
N PRO A 632 18.18 30.60 18.75
CA PRO A 632 19.28 29.63 18.85
C PRO A 632 18.94 28.27 18.20
N HIS A 633 17.68 28.02 17.89
CA HIS A 633 17.19 26.80 17.25
C HIS A 633 16.77 27.04 15.79
N LYS A 634 17.15 28.17 15.19
CA LYS A 634 16.94 28.40 13.75
C LYS A 634 17.64 27.31 12.94
N VAL A 635 16.88 26.63 12.09
CA VAL A 635 17.40 25.59 11.20
C VAL A 635 18.01 26.26 9.96
N ARG A 636 19.29 26.02 9.72
CA ARG A 636 20.08 26.64 8.63
C ARG A 636 20.52 25.61 7.59
N GLY A 637 20.72 24.36 8.02
CA GLY A 637 21.14 23.26 7.16
C GLY A 637 20.18 22.08 7.25
N MET A 638 19.95 21.39 6.13
CA MET A 638 19.03 20.26 6.10
C MET A 638 19.48 19.16 5.13
N TYR A 639 19.25 17.90 5.52
CA TYR A 639 19.44 16.72 4.68
C TYR A 639 18.12 15.98 4.51
N ILE A 640 17.64 15.86 3.28
CA ILE A 640 16.38 15.20 2.92
C ILE A 640 16.70 13.95 2.11
N MET A 641 16.27 12.79 2.60
CA MET A 641 16.40 11.50 1.93
C MET A 641 15.02 11.00 1.51
N GLY A 642 14.81 10.85 0.19
CA GLY A 642 13.65 10.19 -0.39
C GLY A 642 12.30 10.80 0.02
N GLU A 643 12.23 12.12 0.20
CA GLU A 643 11.04 12.88 0.55
C GLU A 643 10.91 14.14 -0.31
N ASN A 644 9.67 14.62 -0.49
CA ASN A 644 9.38 15.75 -1.37
C ASN A 644 8.49 16.82 -0.70
N PRO A 645 8.95 17.47 0.40
CA PRO A 645 8.18 18.48 1.12
C PRO A 645 7.72 19.66 0.27
N ALA A 646 8.42 20.01 -0.82
CA ALA A 646 7.98 21.04 -1.76
C ALA A 646 6.69 20.68 -2.55
N MET A 647 6.17 19.46 -2.36
CA MET A 647 4.89 18.97 -2.86
C MET A 647 4.00 18.37 -1.77
N SER A 648 4.56 17.71 -0.75
CA SER A 648 3.79 16.97 0.25
C SER A 648 3.34 17.77 1.47
N ASP A 649 4.03 18.86 1.81
CA ASP A 649 3.74 19.64 3.02
C ASP A 649 2.53 20.55 2.82
N PRO A 650 1.80 20.92 3.90
CA PRO A 650 0.73 21.91 3.81
C PRO A 650 1.30 23.30 3.52
N ASP A 651 0.46 24.21 3.03
CA ASP A 651 0.85 25.58 2.64
C ASP A 651 2.17 25.58 1.83
N LEU A 652 2.09 25.06 0.60
CA LEU A 652 3.29 24.92 -0.23
C LEU A 652 4.01 26.25 -0.50
N ASN A 653 3.32 27.39 -0.42
CA ASN A 653 4.00 28.69 -0.52
C ASN A 653 4.96 28.89 0.65
N HIS A 654 4.52 28.61 1.88
CA HIS A 654 5.36 28.63 3.07
C HIS A 654 6.49 27.60 3.00
N ALA A 655 6.17 26.33 2.71
CA ALA A 655 7.17 25.25 2.68
C ALA A 655 8.27 25.50 1.64
N ARG A 656 7.90 25.94 0.42
CA ARG A 656 8.87 26.27 -0.64
C ARG A 656 9.72 27.50 -0.27
N HIS A 657 9.13 28.51 0.36
CA HIS A 657 9.88 29.66 0.87
C HIS A 657 10.88 29.25 1.97
N ALA A 658 10.49 28.40 2.92
CA ALA A 658 11.38 27.88 3.95
C ALA A 658 12.56 27.12 3.31
N LEU A 659 12.29 26.10 2.47
CA LEU A 659 13.32 25.29 1.83
C LEU A 659 14.31 26.11 0.99
N SER A 660 13.82 27.10 0.26
CA SER A 660 14.67 28.02 -0.52
C SER A 660 15.50 28.98 0.32
N SER A 661 15.12 29.22 1.59
CA SER A 661 15.84 30.12 2.51
C SER A 661 16.96 29.45 3.30
N LEU A 662 17.07 28.11 3.23
CA LEU A 662 18.15 27.36 3.85
C LEU A 662 19.52 27.78 3.30
N GLU A 663 20.52 27.88 4.18
CA GLU A 663 21.91 28.14 3.79
C GLU A 663 22.55 26.92 3.12
N HIS A 664 22.10 25.72 3.49
CA HIS A 664 22.53 24.48 2.86
C HIS A 664 21.43 23.42 2.88
N LEU A 665 20.95 23.02 1.70
CA LEU A 665 19.99 21.94 1.51
C LEU A 665 20.60 20.81 0.68
N VAL A 666 20.58 19.60 1.23
CA VAL A 666 21.05 18.37 0.57
C VAL A 666 19.83 17.50 0.30
N VAL A 667 19.64 17.08 -0.94
CA VAL A 667 18.54 16.19 -1.34
C VAL A 667 19.11 14.92 -1.94
N GLN A 668 18.75 13.78 -1.36
CA GLN A 668 19.03 12.46 -1.89
C GLN A 668 17.73 11.86 -2.44
N ASP A 669 17.68 11.64 -3.75
CA ASP A 669 16.48 11.19 -4.44
C ASP A 669 16.85 10.39 -5.70
N ILE A 670 15.88 9.72 -6.30
CA ILE A 670 16.01 8.99 -7.55
C ILE A 670 15.66 9.85 -8.77
N PHE A 671 14.93 10.95 -8.58
CA PHE A 671 14.52 11.91 -9.62
C PHE A 671 14.78 13.36 -9.20
N MET A 672 14.84 14.26 -10.19
CA MET A 672 14.83 15.70 -9.94
C MET A 672 13.41 16.15 -9.51
N THR A 673 13.12 16.01 -8.22
CA THR A 673 11.85 16.44 -7.62
C THR A 673 11.78 17.94 -7.40
N GLU A 674 10.59 18.46 -7.08
CA GLU A 674 10.38 19.86 -6.71
C GLU A 674 11.27 20.27 -5.54
N THR A 675 11.51 19.36 -4.59
CA THR A 675 12.44 19.61 -3.48
C THR A 675 13.89 19.62 -3.95
N ALA A 676 14.28 18.72 -4.86
CA ALA A 676 15.64 18.68 -5.41
C ALA A 676 16.00 19.97 -6.16
N TRP A 677 15.04 20.59 -6.86
CA TRP A 677 15.22 21.90 -7.51
C TRP A 677 15.56 23.05 -6.56
N LEU A 678 15.30 22.90 -5.26
CA LEU A 678 15.66 23.89 -4.22
C LEU A 678 17.00 23.57 -3.53
N ALA A 679 17.59 22.40 -3.79
CA ALA A 679 18.77 21.89 -3.10
C ALA A 679 20.06 22.60 -3.53
N ASP A 680 21.06 22.63 -2.67
CA ASP A 680 22.44 23.01 -3.01
C ASP A 680 23.25 21.81 -3.53
N VAL A 681 22.90 20.60 -3.07
CA VAL A 681 23.48 19.33 -3.54
C VAL A 681 22.36 18.32 -3.77
N VAL A 682 22.40 17.64 -4.91
CA VAL A 682 21.53 16.50 -5.23
C VAL A 682 22.38 15.23 -5.33
N LEU A 683 22.02 14.20 -4.57
CA LEU A 683 22.72 12.92 -4.51
C LEU A 683 21.85 11.82 -5.15
N PRO A 684 22.27 11.21 -6.28
CA PRO A 684 21.49 10.18 -6.95
C PRO A 684 21.49 8.87 -6.15
N ALA A 685 20.30 8.41 -5.78
CA ALA A 685 20.09 7.19 -5.01
C ALA A 685 19.59 6.01 -5.87
N THR A 686 19.61 4.81 -5.29
CA THR A 686 19.01 3.62 -5.90
C THR A 686 17.51 3.53 -5.64
N ALA A 687 16.74 3.09 -6.64
CA ALA A 687 15.34 2.73 -6.46
C ALA A 687 15.20 1.37 -5.78
N TRP A 688 13.98 1.02 -5.36
CA TRP A 688 13.73 -0.23 -4.64
C TRP A 688 14.20 -1.50 -5.38
N PRO A 689 13.95 -1.68 -6.70
CA PRO A 689 14.45 -2.86 -7.42
C PRO A 689 15.97 -2.91 -7.60
N GLU A 690 16.69 -1.85 -7.20
CA GLU A 690 18.14 -1.70 -7.34
C GLU A 690 18.88 -1.94 -6.00
N LYS A 691 18.17 -2.37 -4.95
CA LYS A 691 18.74 -2.58 -3.61
C LYS A 691 18.18 -3.81 -2.90
N THR A 692 18.86 -4.22 -1.83
CA THR A 692 18.46 -5.28 -0.90
C THR A 692 18.32 -4.69 0.50
N GLY A 693 17.29 -5.09 1.23
CA GLY A 693 16.99 -4.60 2.58
C GLY A 693 15.62 -5.07 3.04
N THR A 694 15.15 -4.57 4.18
CA THR A 694 13.84 -4.98 4.73
C THR A 694 12.87 -3.82 4.81
N VAL A 695 11.58 -4.12 4.74
CA VAL A 695 10.50 -3.16 5.05
C VAL A 695 9.52 -3.79 6.04
N SER A 696 8.91 -2.99 6.89
CA SER A 696 7.85 -3.43 7.79
C SER A 696 6.51 -2.88 7.30
N ASN A 697 5.60 -3.78 6.93
CA ASN A 697 4.29 -3.42 6.39
C ASN A 697 3.30 -2.98 7.49
N THR A 698 2.07 -2.65 7.08
CA THR A 698 0.99 -2.23 7.98
C THR A 698 0.57 -3.30 8.98
N ASP A 699 0.84 -4.58 8.71
CA ASP A 699 0.47 -5.73 9.55
C ASP A 699 1.61 -6.16 10.48
N ARG A 700 2.67 -5.34 10.61
CA ARG A 700 3.88 -5.62 11.41
C ARG A 700 4.68 -6.82 10.87
N MET A 701 4.66 -7.03 9.57
CA MET A 701 5.49 -8.05 8.92
C MET A 701 6.79 -7.40 8.44
N VAL A 702 7.93 -7.86 8.94
CA VAL A 702 9.25 -7.53 8.40
C VAL A 702 9.46 -8.38 7.15
N GLN A 703 9.65 -7.75 6.00
CA GLN A 703 9.65 -8.37 4.68
C GLN A 703 10.95 -8.08 3.93
N MET A 704 11.47 -9.10 3.25
CA MET A 704 12.72 -9.03 2.50
C MET A 704 12.51 -8.47 1.09
N GLY A 705 13.20 -7.37 0.78
CA GLY A 705 13.41 -6.85 -0.56
C GLY A 705 14.75 -7.27 -1.12
N ARG A 706 14.80 -7.62 -2.40
CA ARG A 706 16.03 -8.05 -3.08
C ARG A 706 16.28 -7.26 -4.35
N GLN A 707 17.56 -6.98 -4.60
CA GLN A 707 18.03 -6.32 -5.80
C GLN A 707 17.74 -7.17 -7.04
N ALA A 708 16.97 -6.62 -7.97
CA ALA A 708 16.60 -7.25 -9.23
C ALA A 708 17.42 -6.70 -10.42
N ILE A 709 17.74 -5.40 -10.39
CA ILE A 709 18.48 -4.70 -11.45
C ILE A 709 19.63 -3.87 -10.86
N GLU A 710 20.56 -3.48 -11.71
CA GLU A 710 21.65 -2.55 -11.36
C GLU A 710 21.18 -1.09 -11.48
N ALA A 711 21.77 -0.23 -10.65
CA ALA A 711 21.49 1.21 -10.62
C ALA A 711 21.96 1.94 -11.90
N PRO A 712 21.32 3.05 -12.30
CA PRO A 712 21.73 3.79 -13.49
C PRO A 712 22.91 4.74 -13.20
N GLY A 713 23.87 4.80 -14.14
CA GLY A 713 25.01 5.72 -14.08
C GLY A 713 25.86 5.52 -12.83
N ASP A 714 26.14 6.61 -12.12
CA ASP A 714 26.90 6.64 -10.87
C ASP A 714 25.98 6.67 -9.63
N ALA A 715 24.69 6.35 -9.75
CA ALA A 715 23.79 6.32 -8.60
C ALA A 715 24.24 5.27 -7.56
N MET A 716 24.18 5.64 -6.26
CA MET A 716 24.70 4.79 -5.18
C MET A 716 23.60 4.42 -4.17
N PRO A 717 23.69 3.26 -3.50
CA PRO A 717 22.72 2.88 -2.48
C PRO A 717 22.68 3.85 -1.31
N ASP A 718 21.49 4.13 -0.78
CA ASP A 718 21.28 5.09 0.31
C ASP A 718 22.13 4.75 1.54
N LEU A 719 22.24 3.47 1.91
CA LEU A 719 23.12 3.01 3.00
C LEU A 719 24.57 3.43 2.79
N TRP A 720 25.08 3.37 1.56
CA TRP A 720 26.43 3.80 1.27
C TRP A 720 26.56 5.32 1.44
N ILE A 721 25.62 6.09 0.91
CA ILE A 721 25.64 7.56 0.99
C ILE A 721 25.61 8.03 2.46
N ILE A 722 24.73 7.46 3.28
CA ILE A 722 24.61 7.78 4.71
C ILE A 722 25.94 7.49 5.42
N GLN A 723 26.56 6.33 5.18
CA GLN A 723 27.85 5.98 5.77
C GLN A 723 28.99 6.92 5.32
N GLN A 724 28.98 7.35 4.05
CA GLN A 724 29.98 8.28 3.53
C GLN A 724 29.88 9.68 4.15
N ILE A 725 28.66 10.15 4.40
CA ILE A 725 28.42 11.41 5.12
C ILE A 725 28.85 11.24 6.58
N ALA A 726 28.45 10.15 7.24
CA ALA A 726 28.84 9.84 8.62
C ALA A 726 30.36 9.87 8.83
N ALA A 727 31.12 9.19 7.96
CA ALA A 727 32.58 9.16 8.01
C ALA A 727 33.20 10.56 7.90
N ARG A 728 32.66 11.41 7.01
CA ARG A 728 33.13 12.80 6.84
C ARG A 728 32.72 13.73 7.97
N MET A 729 31.69 13.37 8.73
CA MET A 729 31.32 14.06 9.98
C MET A 729 32.13 13.57 11.20
N GLY A 730 33.08 12.65 10.99
CA GLY A 730 33.96 12.11 12.04
C GLY A 730 33.38 10.92 12.80
N LEU A 731 32.33 10.27 12.29
CA LEU A 731 31.76 9.05 12.87
C LEU A 731 32.50 7.80 12.38
N ASN A 732 33.03 7.02 13.29
CA ASN A 732 33.81 5.80 12.99
C ASN A 732 32.92 4.56 12.86
N TRP A 733 31.95 4.59 11.94
CA TRP A 733 31.11 3.42 11.65
C TRP A 733 31.83 2.41 10.76
N ASN A 734 31.55 1.12 10.95
CA ASN A 734 32.18 0.03 10.19
C ASN A 734 31.17 -1.05 9.81
N TYR A 735 30.22 -0.72 8.94
CA TYR A 735 29.26 -1.68 8.38
C TYR A 735 29.82 -2.24 7.07
N SER A 736 30.60 -3.31 7.17
CA SER A 736 31.16 -4.00 6.00
C SER A 736 30.32 -5.23 5.62
N GLY A 737 30.35 -5.63 4.35
CA GLY A 737 29.64 -6.82 3.86
C GLY A 737 28.94 -6.59 2.52
N ALA A 738 28.22 -7.63 2.06
CA ALA A 738 27.40 -7.55 0.86
C ALA A 738 26.36 -6.41 0.97
N TYR A 739 26.02 -5.81 -0.17
CA TYR A 739 25.02 -4.74 -0.26
C TYR A 739 25.26 -3.59 0.74
N ASN A 740 26.52 -3.19 0.91
CA ASN A 740 26.94 -2.10 1.83
C ASN A 740 26.66 -2.40 3.32
N GLY A 741 26.76 -3.68 3.70
CA GLY A 741 26.65 -4.09 5.10
C GLY A 741 25.21 -4.17 5.62
N VAL A 742 24.21 -4.28 4.75
CA VAL A 742 22.78 -4.26 5.13
C VAL A 742 22.44 -5.24 6.26
N ALA A 743 22.95 -6.48 6.20
CA ALA A 743 22.71 -7.47 7.26
C ALA A 743 23.33 -7.07 8.61
N VAL A 744 24.49 -6.41 8.59
CA VAL A 744 25.16 -5.92 9.82
C VAL A 744 24.40 -4.73 10.41
N VAL A 745 23.89 -3.84 9.56
CA VAL A 745 23.03 -2.73 10.00
C VAL A 745 21.72 -3.27 10.58
N TYR A 746 21.10 -4.24 9.91
CA TYR A 746 19.90 -4.90 10.39
C TYR A 746 20.12 -5.55 11.76
N GLU A 747 21.27 -6.20 11.96
CA GLU A 747 21.62 -6.81 13.24
C GLU A 747 21.74 -5.77 14.37
N GLU A 748 22.37 -4.62 14.12
CA GLU A 748 22.41 -3.53 15.11
C GLU A 748 21.00 -2.98 15.41
N MET A 749 20.18 -2.81 14.37
CA MET A 749 18.77 -2.41 14.51
C MET A 749 17.97 -3.44 15.32
N ARG A 750 18.18 -4.74 15.07
CA ARG A 750 17.54 -5.83 15.80
C ARG A 750 17.87 -5.79 17.29
N GLN A 751 19.11 -5.46 17.64
CA GLN A 751 19.52 -5.25 19.05
C GLN A 751 18.86 -4.00 19.65
N ALA A 752 18.80 -2.89 18.92
CA ALA A 752 18.09 -1.67 19.33
C ALA A 752 16.57 -1.89 19.51
N MET A 753 16.02 -2.89 18.83
CA MET A 753 14.60 -3.24 18.84
C MET A 753 14.35 -4.65 19.42
N HIS A 754 15.21 -5.11 20.33
CA HIS A 754 15.22 -6.49 20.84
C HIS A 754 13.87 -6.93 21.45
N ALA A 755 13.10 -6.00 22.02
CA ALA A 755 11.79 -6.28 22.61
C ALA A 755 10.65 -6.47 21.58
N ALA A 756 10.91 -6.28 20.28
CA ALA A 756 9.92 -6.47 19.22
C ALA A 756 10.38 -7.49 18.18
N ILE A 757 11.63 -7.38 17.68
CA ILE A 757 12.13 -8.18 16.54
C ILE A 757 13.31 -9.08 16.90
N GLY A 758 13.56 -9.32 18.19
CA GLY A 758 14.69 -10.12 18.67
C GLY A 758 14.81 -11.51 18.03
N GLY A 759 13.70 -12.18 17.72
CA GLY A 759 13.66 -13.48 17.05
C GLY A 759 13.65 -13.45 15.53
N ILE A 760 13.81 -12.28 14.91
CA ILE A 760 13.78 -12.10 13.45
C ILE A 760 15.20 -11.82 12.96
N THR A 761 16.01 -12.87 12.80
CA THR A 761 17.38 -12.75 12.26
C THR A 761 17.38 -12.49 10.75
N TRP A 762 18.50 -12.01 10.22
CA TRP A 762 18.65 -11.76 8.78
C TRP A 762 18.50 -13.06 7.98
N GLU A 763 19.14 -14.14 8.43
CA GLU A 763 19.10 -15.48 7.82
C GLU A 763 17.68 -16.05 7.79
N ARG A 764 16.90 -15.75 8.84
CA ARG A 764 15.49 -16.12 8.90
C ARG A 764 14.68 -15.37 7.84
N LEU A 765 14.89 -14.06 7.67
CA LEU A 765 14.22 -13.29 6.62
C LEU A 765 14.64 -13.71 5.22
N GLU A 766 15.89 -14.12 5.01
CA GLU A 766 16.34 -14.69 3.74
C GLU A 766 15.57 -15.97 3.39
N ARG A 767 15.32 -16.83 4.38
CA ARG A 767 14.58 -18.09 4.22
C ARG A 767 13.07 -17.90 4.09
N GLU A 768 12.47 -17.07 4.95
CA GLU A 768 11.01 -16.97 5.11
C GLU A 768 10.40 -15.80 4.34
N SER A 769 11.21 -14.84 3.88
CA SER A 769 10.81 -13.59 3.21
C SER A 769 9.91 -12.63 4.00
N SER A 770 9.17 -13.09 5.01
CA SER A 770 8.21 -12.30 5.77
C SER A 770 8.00 -12.90 7.15
N VAL A 771 8.25 -12.14 8.22
CA VAL A 771 8.03 -12.59 9.61
C VAL A 771 7.27 -11.51 10.36
N THR A 772 6.24 -11.90 11.12
CA THR A 772 5.40 -10.95 11.88
C THR A 772 6.01 -10.66 13.24
N TYR A 773 5.99 -9.40 13.69
CA TYR A 773 6.39 -9.01 15.03
C TYR A 773 5.18 -8.58 15.89
N PRO A 774 5.25 -8.69 17.23
CA PRO A 774 6.39 -9.11 18.05
C PRO A 774 6.81 -10.57 17.85
N CYS A 775 8.12 -10.81 17.80
CA CYS A 775 8.74 -12.13 17.72
C CYS A 775 10.08 -12.07 18.48
N LEU A 776 10.13 -12.73 19.64
CA LEU A 776 11.29 -12.67 20.54
C LEU A 776 12.25 -13.85 20.36
N ASN A 777 11.77 -14.97 19.84
CA ASN A 777 12.53 -16.20 19.63
C ASN A 777 12.49 -16.64 18.16
N GLU A 778 13.59 -17.17 17.64
CA GLU A 778 13.71 -17.58 16.23
C GLU A 778 12.79 -18.74 15.82
N ASP A 779 12.40 -19.58 16.78
CA ASP A 779 11.54 -20.74 16.54
C ASP A 779 10.03 -20.42 16.61
N GLU A 780 9.67 -19.19 16.95
CA GLU A 780 8.27 -18.74 17.04
C GLU A 780 7.83 -18.03 15.75
N ALA A 781 6.59 -18.26 15.29
CA ALA A 781 6.04 -17.62 14.10
C ALA A 781 5.84 -16.09 14.24
N GLY A 782 5.86 -15.57 15.47
CA GLY A 782 5.49 -14.19 15.80
C GLY A 782 4.00 -14.02 16.08
N GLN A 783 3.63 -12.87 16.64
CA GLN A 783 2.27 -12.60 17.12
C GLN A 783 1.47 -11.74 16.12
N ALA A 784 0.68 -12.40 15.27
CA ALA A 784 -0.22 -11.73 14.32
C ALA A 784 -1.34 -10.95 15.01
N ILE A 785 -1.84 -11.46 16.14
CA ILE A 785 -2.84 -10.80 16.99
C ILE A 785 -2.18 -10.47 18.32
N VAL A 786 -2.24 -9.20 18.71
CA VAL A 786 -1.70 -8.71 19.98
C VAL A 786 -2.82 -8.24 20.92
N PHE A 787 -2.44 -7.95 22.16
CA PHE A 787 -3.37 -7.54 23.24
C PHE A 787 -4.40 -8.61 23.60
N VAL A 788 -4.03 -9.89 23.51
CA VAL A 788 -4.90 -11.00 23.93
C VAL A 788 -5.20 -10.91 25.43
N ASP A 789 -4.14 -10.86 26.26
CA ASP A 789 -4.28 -10.85 27.72
C ASP A 789 -4.12 -9.46 28.34
N ARG A 790 -3.08 -8.72 27.92
CA ARG A 790 -2.69 -7.42 28.50
C ARG A 790 -2.26 -6.42 27.44
N PHE A 791 -2.33 -5.14 27.78
CA PHE A 791 -1.79 -4.05 26.97
C PHE A 791 -0.38 -3.67 27.45
N PRO A 792 0.53 -3.23 26.57
CA PRO A 792 1.85 -2.69 26.93
C PRO A 792 1.77 -1.28 27.58
N THR A 793 0.81 -1.09 28.48
CA THR A 793 0.66 0.10 29.32
C THR A 793 1.17 -0.21 30.73
N ALA A 794 1.44 0.83 31.54
CA ALA A 794 2.04 0.68 32.87
C ALA A 794 1.21 -0.21 33.83
N ASP A 795 -0.12 -0.22 33.70
CA ASP A 795 -1.03 -1.03 34.51
C ASP A 795 -1.53 -2.30 33.77
N GLY A 796 -1.11 -2.50 32.52
CA GLY A 796 -1.57 -3.60 31.67
C GLY A 796 -2.97 -3.44 31.07
N ARG A 797 -3.60 -2.26 31.24
CA ARG A 797 -5.00 -1.97 30.87
C ARG A 797 -5.05 -0.87 29.80
N VAL A 798 -6.07 -0.91 28.93
CA VAL A 798 -6.30 0.17 27.96
C VAL A 798 -6.69 1.45 28.69
N GLN A 799 -6.08 2.57 28.30
CA GLN A 799 -6.36 3.89 28.87
C GLN A 799 -7.43 4.59 28.01
N LEU A 800 -8.67 4.64 28.51
CA LEU A 800 -9.74 5.34 27.82
C LEU A 800 -9.59 6.85 28.01
N GLN A 801 -9.82 7.61 26.93
CA GLN A 801 -9.77 9.06 26.94
C GLN A 801 -11.15 9.62 26.59
N ALA A 802 -11.60 10.62 27.35
CA ALA A 802 -12.80 11.38 27.03
C ALA A 802 -12.47 12.40 25.94
N THR A 803 -13.20 12.36 24.83
CA THR A 803 -12.96 13.23 23.67
C THR A 803 -14.07 14.26 23.54
N GLN A 804 -13.73 15.45 23.05
CA GLN A 804 -14.69 16.51 22.78
C GLN A 804 -14.63 16.89 21.30
N PHE A 805 -15.80 17.13 20.71
CA PHE A 805 -15.87 17.65 19.36
C PHE A 805 -15.38 19.11 19.34
N ILE A 806 -14.38 19.38 18.51
CA ILE A 806 -13.94 20.72 18.13
C ILE A 806 -14.05 20.86 16.62
N PRO A 807 -14.62 21.97 16.09
CA PRO A 807 -14.72 22.18 14.65
C PRO A 807 -13.35 22.46 14.04
N ALA A 808 -13.22 22.22 12.73
CA ALA A 808 -12.05 22.52 11.91
C ALA A 808 -11.56 23.96 12.10
N ASP A 809 -10.27 24.16 11.87
CA ASP A 809 -9.64 25.49 11.96
C ASP A 809 -10.21 26.44 10.90
N GLU A 810 -10.53 25.91 9.72
CA GLU A 810 -10.98 26.68 8.57
C GLU A 810 -12.33 26.21 8.01
N SER A 811 -13.43 26.76 8.53
CA SER A 811 -14.79 26.52 8.03
C SER A 811 -15.11 27.30 6.74
N PRO A 812 -15.98 26.77 5.85
CA PRO A 812 -16.52 27.52 4.71
C PRO A 812 -17.25 28.81 5.11
N ASP A 813 -17.17 29.83 4.25
CA ASP A 813 -17.87 31.11 4.40
C ASP A 813 -18.45 31.58 3.05
N GLU A 814 -18.94 32.83 2.98
CA GLU A 814 -19.52 33.38 1.74
C GLU A 814 -18.49 33.51 0.59
N GLU A 815 -17.21 33.70 0.90
CA GLU A 815 -16.14 33.85 -0.10
C GLU A 815 -15.58 32.49 -0.55
N PHE A 816 -15.47 31.54 0.38
CA PHE A 816 -14.97 30.19 0.16
C PHE A 816 -16.03 29.14 0.58
N PRO A 817 -17.09 28.93 -0.23
CA PRO A 817 -18.27 28.17 0.20
C PRO A 817 -18.13 26.64 0.10
N PHE A 818 -17.04 26.12 -0.44
CA PHE A 818 -16.81 24.68 -0.60
C PHE A 818 -15.80 24.14 0.41
N VAL A 819 -15.95 22.88 0.82
CA VAL A 819 -14.92 22.12 1.56
C VAL A 819 -14.02 21.39 0.56
N LEU A 820 -12.70 21.51 0.71
CA LEU A 820 -11.71 20.72 0.01
C LEU A 820 -11.31 19.49 0.84
N ILE A 821 -11.45 18.32 0.24
CA ILE A 821 -10.87 17.06 0.72
C ILE A 821 -9.75 16.65 -0.23
N THR A 822 -8.53 16.51 0.29
CA THR A 822 -7.42 15.96 -0.50
C THR A 822 -7.34 14.44 -0.38
N GLY A 823 -6.81 13.73 -1.38
CA GLY A 823 -6.53 12.31 -1.24
C GLY A 823 -5.74 11.70 -2.39
N ARG A 824 -5.97 10.41 -2.67
CA ARG A 824 -5.18 9.65 -3.65
C ARG A 824 -6.07 9.04 -4.72
N GLN A 825 -5.42 8.60 -5.78
CA GLN A 825 -5.98 7.74 -6.82
C GLN A 825 -5.31 6.37 -6.80
N LEU A 826 -5.89 5.41 -7.50
CA LEU A 826 -5.40 4.04 -7.54
C LEU A 826 -4.06 3.95 -8.28
N GLU A 827 -3.93 4.67 -9.38
CA GLU A 827 -2.84 4.63 -10.35
C GLU A 827 -1.62 5.35 -9.81
N HIS A 828 -1.85 6.48 -9.12
CA HIS A 828 -0.78 7.36 -8.66
C HIS A 828 -0.49 7.25 -7.18
N TRP A 829 0.80 7.26 -6.83
CA TRP A 829 1.26 7.11 -5.46
C TRP A 829 2.00 8.34 -4.96
N HIS A 830 1.53 8.88 -3.82
CA HIS A 830 2.07 10.08 -3.18
C HIS A 830 2.12 11.29 -4.14
N THR A 831 3.25 11.97 -4.24
CA THR A 831 3.47 13.16 -5.06
C THR A 831 3.70 12.81 -6.53
N GLY A 832 3.42 11.58 -6.94
CA GLY A 832 3.53 11.13 -8.33
C GLY A 832 4.95 10.93 -8.85
N SER A 833 6.01 11.12 -8.03
CA SER A 833 7.40 11.14 -8.52
C SER A 833 7.82 9.85 -9.23
N MET A 834 7.29 8.69 -8.81
CA MET A 834 7.50 7.40 -9.47
C MET A 834 6.40 7.08 -10.48
N THR A 835 5.13 7.20 -10.09
CA THR A 835 4.00 6.68 -10.87
C THR A 835 3.64 7.54 -12.08
N ARG A 836 3.90 8.86 -12.05
CA ARG A 836 3.78 9.75 -13.23
C ARG A 836 4.88 9.52 -14.25
N ARG A 837 5.92 8.75 -13.89
CA ARG A 837 7.01 8.31 -14.77
C ARG A 837 6.88 6.84 -15.18
N SER A 838 5.74 6.23 -14.89
CA SER A 838 5.37 4.93 -15.42
C SER A 838 4.44 5.14 -16.61
N GLU A 839 4.80 4.60 -17.77
CA GLU A 839 4.04 4.78 -19.01
C GLU A 839 2.61 4.26 -18.86
N VAL A 840 2.46 3.10 -18.23
CA VAL A 840 1.14 2.48 -18.04
C VAL A 840 0.29 3.26 -17.05
N LEU A 841 0.84 3.64 -15.89
CA LEU A 841 0.06 4.29 -14.84
C LEU A 841 -0.33 5.71 -15.25
N ASP A 842 0.59 6.47 -15.84
CA ASP A 842 0.31 7.81 -16.33
C ASP A 842 -0.68 7.79 -17.49
N ALA A 843 -0.59 6.82 -18.41
CA ALA A 843 -1.57 6.70 -19.49
C ALA A 843 -3.00 6.40 -19.01
N ILE A 844 -3.18 5.74 -17.86
CA ILE A 844 -4.52 5.47 -17.28
C ILE A 844 -5.10 6.74 -16.65
N GLU A 845 -4.29 7.55 -15.96
CA GLU A 845 -4.74 8.74 -15.22
C GLU A 845 -3.80 9.95 -15.41
N SER A 846 -3.66 10.43 -16.65
CA SER A 846 -2.65 11.45 -17.02
C SER A 846 -3.00 12.87 -16.57
N VAL A 847 -4.27 13.13 -16.25
CA VAL A 847 -4.80 14.49 -16.04
C VAL A 847 -5.15 14.74 -14.58
N ALA A 848 -4.68 15.87 -14.04
CA ALA A 848 -5.09 16.35 -12.72
C ALA A 848 -6.59 16.68 -12.71
N THR A 849 -7.33 16.14 -11.74
CA THR A 849 -8.79 16.32 -11.67
C THR A 849 -9.30 16.78 -10.32
N VAL A 850 -10.40 17.53 -10.35
CA VAL A 850 -11.23 17.87 -9.18
C VAL A 850 -12.58 17.18 -9.31
N SER A 851 -12.89 16.30 -8.36
CA SER A 851 -14.14 15.57 -8.28
C SER A 851 -15.23 16.46 -7.66
N MET A 852 -16.38 16.54 -8.34
CA MET A 852 -17.51 17.38 -7.93
C MET A 852 -18.86 16.66 -8.09
N ASN A 853 -19.81 17.04 -7.24
CA ASN A 853 -21.20 16.59 -7.33
C ASN A 853 -21.92 17.21 -8.53
N ILE A 854 -22.82 16.46 -9.19
CA ILE A 854 -23.59 16.95 -10.33
C ILE A 854 -24.44 18.20 -10.01
N ALA A 855 -24.96 18.31 -8.78
CA ALA A 855 -25.79 19.45 -8.38
C ALA A 855 -24.98 20.75 -8.34
N ASP A 856 -23.77 20.70 -7.78
CA ASP A 856 -22.87 21.85 -7.73
C ASP A 856 -22.37 22.23 -9.13
N MET A 857 -22.01 21.23 -9.94
CA MET A 857 -21.63 21.46 -11.33
C MET A 857 -22.75 22.18 -12.11
N LYS A 858 -24.01 21.74 -11.94
CA LYS A 858 -25.16 22.42 -12.57
C LYS A 858 -25.39 23.83 -12.04
N ALA A 859 -25.26 24.05 -10.73
CA ALA A 859 -25.43 25.36 -10.12
C ALA A 859 -24.36 26.36 -10.60
N LEU A 860 -23.15 25.88 -10.86
CA LEU A 860 -22.02 26.68 -11.35
C LEU A 860 -21.94 26.74 -12.88
N GLY A 861 -22.76 25.98 -13.61
CA GLY A 861 -22.72 25.92 -15.08
C GLY A 861 -21.49 25.21 -15.65
N ILE A 862 -20.93 24.25 -14.93
CA ILE A 862 -19.70 23.50 -15.27
C ILE A 862 -20.05 22.09 -15.77
N GLN A 863 -19.29 21.58 -16.74
CA GLN A 863 -19.37 20.22 -17.27
C GLN A 863 -18.14 19.39 -16.90
N SER A 864 -18.23 18.06 -17.06
CA SER A 864 -17.08 17.18 -16.87
C SER A 864 -16.06 17.42 -17.99
N GLY A 865 -14.79 17.55 -17.62
CA GLY A 865 -13.70 17.89 -18.54
C GLY A 865 -13.41 19.39 -18.68
N ASP A 866 -14.28 20.25 -18.15
CA ASP A 866 -14.01 21.70 -18.16
C ASP A 866 -12.78 22.03 -17.31
N SER A 867 -12.00 23.02 -17.75
CA SER A 867 -10.91 23.57 -16.93
C SER A 867 -11.46 24.67 -16.03
N ILE A 868 -11.21 24.54 -14.73
CA ILE A 868 -11.68 25.49 -13.72
C ILE A 868 -10.52 25.95 -12.82
N MET A 869 -10.75 27.04 -12.10
CA MET A 869 -9.83 27.55 -11.09
C MET A 869 -10.40 27.23 -9.70
N VAL A 870 -9.60 26.55 -8.87
CA VAL A 870 -9.90 26.33 -7.45
C VAL A 870 -9.01 27.25 -6.63
N LYS A 871 -9.60 28.04 -5.73
CA LYS A 871 -8.88 29.01 -4.90
C LYS A 871 -9.13 28.77 -3.42
N SER A 872 -8.12 29.02 -2.60
CA SER A 872 -8.21 29.10 -1.15
C SER A 872 -7.65 30.46 -0.69
N ARG A 873 -7.61 30.69 0.62
CA ARG A 873 -6.97 31.87 1.22
C ARG A 873 -5.45 31.93 0.98
N ARG A 874 -4.81 30.82 0.63
CA ARG A 874 -3.34 30.72 0.46
C ARG A 874 -2.88 30.69 -0.98
N GLY A 875 -3.73 30.24 -1.90
CA GLY A 875 -3.29 29.94 -3.26
C GLY A 875 -4.42 29.51 -4.18
N ARG A 876 -4.05 29.22 -5.42
CA ARG A 876 -4.98 28.80 -6.48
C ARG A 876 -4.33 27.80 -7.41
N ILE A 877 -5.13 26.91 -8.00
CA ILE A 877 -4.71 25.95 -9.02
C ILE A 877 -5.73 25.89 -10.16
N GLN A 878 -5.24 25.61 -11.36
CA GLN A 878 -6.07 25.28 -12.51
C GLN A 878 -6.15 23.77 -12.66
N ILE A 879 -7.37 23.23 -12.83
CA ILE A 879 -7.61 21.78 -12.77
C ILE A 879 -8.85 21.39 -13.58
N GLN A 880 -8.95 20.14 -14.05
CA GLN A 880 -10.11 19.68 -14.83
C GLN A 880 -11.20 19.07 -13.95
N THR A 881 -12.47 19.37 -14.22
CA THR A 881 -13.60 18.79 -13.48
C THR A 881 -13.85 17.33 -13.85
N ARG A 882 -14.08 16.51 -12.83
CA ARG A 882 -14.55 15.12 -12.94
C ARG A 882 -15.89 14.99 -12.20
N LEU A 883 -16.89 14.45 -12.88
CA LEU A 883 -18.15 14.11 -12.22
C LEU A 883 -17.94 12.98 -11.20
N ASP A 884 -18.32 13.21 -9.95
CA ASP A 884 -18.32 12.21 -8.89
C ASP A 884 -19.52 12.45 -7.95
N ASN A 885 -20.60 11.70 -8.15
CA ASN A 885 -21.79 11.78 -7.30
C ASN A 885 -21.57 11.15 -5.91
N GLY A 886 -20.45 10.44 -5.70
CA GLY A 886 -20.05 9.99 -4.37
C GLY A 886 -19.52 11.13 -3.51
N THR A 887 -19.08 12.23 -4.11
CA THR A 887 -18.69 13.44 -3.38
C THR A 887 -19.93 14.26 -2.97
N PRO A 888 -20.06 14.68 -1.69
CA PRO A 888 -21.18 15.49 -1.22
C PRO A 888 -21.32 16.83 -1.92
N GLN A 889 -22.53 17.38 -1.89
CA GLN A 889 -22.76 18.76 -2.29
C GLN A 889 -21.98 19.73 -1.38
N GLY A 890 -21.42 20.79 -1.94
CA GLY A 890 -20.59 21.76 -1.22
C GLY A 890 -19.20 21.24 -0.86
N THR A 891 -18.78 20.12 -1.45
CA THR A 891 -17.45 19.52 -1.24
C THR A 891 -16.77 19.24 -2.58
N VAL A 892 -15.46 19.42 -2.63
CA VAL A 892 -14.61 19.02 -3.76
C VAL A 892 -13.52 18.07 -3.30
N PHE A 893 -13.12 17.14 -4.17
CA PHE A 893 -12.02 16.23 -3.91
C PHE A 893 -10.88 16.38 -4.92
N ILE A 894 -9.64 16.51 -4.44
CA ILE A 894 -8.45 16.69 -5.29
C ILE A 894 -7.35 15.69 -4.91
N PRO A 895 -6.90 14.84 -5.86
CA PRO A 895 -5.70 14.02 -5.68
C PRO A 895 -4.42 14.88 -5.65
N PHE A 896 -3.46 14.57 -4.78
CA PHE A 896 -2.23 15.37 -4.62
C PHE A 896 -1.00 14.85 -5.40
N ALA A 897 -1.21 14.02 -6.44
CA ALA A 897 -0.12 13.41 -7.22
C ALA A 897 0.34 14.24 -8.45
N TYR A 898 -0.21 15.43 -8.64
CA TYR A 898 -0.01 16.26 -9.83
C TYR A 898 0.72 17.56 -9.48
N ALA A 899 1.96 17.73 -9.94
CA ALA A 899 2.76 18.92 -9.68
C ALA A 899 2.22 20.15 -10.41
N GLU A 900 1.65 19.95 -11.60
CA GLU A 900 0.98 20.98 -12.40
C GLU A 900 -0.25 21.59 -11.72
N ALA A 901 -0.87 20.85 -10.78
CA ALA A 901 -2.06 21.27 -10.03
C ALA A 901 -1.94 20.84 -8.56
N ALA A 902 -0.84 21.24 -7.92
CA ALA A 902 -0.49 20.79 -6.57
C ALA A 902 -1.56 21.20 -5.53
N ALA A 903 -2.33 20.20 -5.06
CA ALA A 903 -3.44 20.40 -4.12
C ALA A 903 -3.02 21.13 -2.83
N ASN A 904 -1.80 20.89 -2.35
CA ASN A 904 -1.30 21.46 -1.10
C ASN A 904 -0.93 22.96 -1.20
N LEU A 905 -1.04 23.57 -2.39
CA LEU A 905 -1.09 25.04 -2.51
C LEU A 905 -2.36 25.63 -1.87
N LEU A 906 -3.40 24.80 -1.69
CA LEU A 906 -4.69 25.21 -1.15
C LEU A 906 -4.82 24.95 0.36
N THR A 907 -4.16 23.90 0.87
CA THR A 907 -4.34 23.37 2.22
C THR A 907 -3.78 24.30 3.30
N ASN A 908 -4.40 24.30 4.50
CA ASN A 908 -3.92 25.04 5.65
C ASN A 908 -2.88 24.22 6.46
N ALA A 909 -2.11 24.89 7.32
CA ALA A 909 -1.07 24.29 8.15
C ALA A 909 -1.45 24.16 9.63
N ALA A 910 -2.75 24.24 9.97
CA ALA A 910 -3.23 24.08 11.35
C ALA A 910 -2.94 22.66 11.83
N LEU A 911 -2.45 22.53 13.07
CA LEU A 911 -1.92 21.27 13.58
C LEU A 911 -2.79 20.67 14.69
N ASP A 912 -2.94 19.34 14.66
CA ASP A 912 -3.41 18.59 15.83
C ASP A 912 -2.51 18.87 17.04
N PRO A 913 -3.09 19.15 18.23
CA PRO A 913 -2.31 19.61 19.38
C PRO A 913 -1.35 18.54 19.92
N PHE A 914 -1.62 17.25 19.71
CA PHE A 914 -0.84 16.12 20.23
C PHE A 914 0.04 15.48 19.16
N GLY A 915 -0.59 15.06 18.06
CA GLY A 915 0.04 14.41 16.92
C GLY A 915 0.81 15.37 16.00
N LYS A 916 0.61 16.69 16.13
CA LYS A 916 1.26 17.72 15.30
C LYS A 916 1.13 17.44 13.79
N ILE A 917 0.01 16.86 13.38
CA ILE A 917 -0.32 16.58 11.98
C ILE A 917 -1.18 17.71 11.43
N PRO A 918 -0.97 18.14 10.18
CA PRO A 918 -1.78 19.19 9.58
C PRO A 918 -3.16 18.74 9.07
N GLU A 919 -4.08 19.70 8.97
CA GLU A 919 -5.46 19.56 8.51
C GLU A 919 -5.56 19.47 6.97
N PHE A 920 -5.15 18.33 6.39
CA PHE A 920 -5.22 18.13 4.93
C PHE A 920 -6.62 17.80 4.41
N LYS A 921 -7.51 17.30 5.28
CA LYS A 921 -8.82 16.77 4.89
C LYS A 921 -9.95 17.78 5.01
N TYR A 922 -9.63 19.00 5.43
CA TYR A 922 -10.59 20.07 5.56
C TYR A 922 -9.93 21.41 5.26
N CYS A 923 -10.50 22.15 4.32
CA CYS A 923 -10.04 23.49 3.94
C CYS A 923 -11.14 24.17 3.15
N ALA A 924 -11.40 25.46 3.40
CA ALA A 924 -12.40 26.17 2.61
C ALA A 924 -11.81 26.60 1.25
N VAL A 925 -12.59 26.42 0.18
CA VAL A 925 -12.21 26.80 -1.19
C VAL A 925 -13.37 27.44 -1.95
N ALA A 926 -13.02 28.17 -3.01
CA ALA A 926 -13.93 28.74 -3.98
C ALA A 926 -13.65 28.18 -5.37
N ILE A 927 -14.69 28.11 -6.19
CA ILE A 927 -14.64 27.58 -7.55
C ILE A 927 -15.00 28.69 -8.52
N GLU A 928 -14.11 28.96 -9.46
CA GLU A 928 -14.36 29.89 -10.55
C GLU A 928 -14.29 29.14 -11.88
N ALA A 929 -15.35 29.28 -12.69
CA ALA A 929 -15.30 28.83 -14.08
C ALA A 929 -14.20 29.62 -14.80
N SER A 930 -13.28 28.92 -15.48
CA SER A 930 -12.29 29.58 -16.31
C SER A 930 -13.05 30.26 -17.45
N LYS A 931 -13.12 31.59 -17.47
CA LYS A 931 -13.44 32.30 -18.71
C LYS A 931 -12.26 32.01 -19.64
N GLY A 932 -12.55 31.28 -20.72
CA GLY A 932 -11.55 30.69 -21.62
C GLY A 932 -10.49 31.64 -22.15
#